data_AF-A0A960SXW1-F1
#
_entry.id   AF-A0A960SXW1-F1
#
_cell.length_a   1.000
_cell.length_b   1.000
_cell.length_c   1.000
_cell.angle_alpha   90.00
_cell.angle_beta   90.00
_cell.angle_gamma   90.00
#
_symmetry.space_group_name_H-M   'P 1'
#
loop_
_entity.id
_entity.type
_entity.pdbx_description
1 polymer ?
#
loop_
_entity_poly.entity_id
_entity_poly.type
_entity_poly.pdbx_seq_one_letter_code
_entity_poly.pdbx_strand_id
1 'polypeptide(L)'
;MSSPFGLSVWCLFRPAPERRFRIESGSWLVIGLMLGLLLLSSASGVAEEDADGIAARNAFLRENREKFPLVELRKGEAPFAAVHSIHPNKRGIEHEGSLYSAFRFRTPDWLDSHVIWMFALRGGSGMRNEGFFDLSILPVEEDRLFSVRRTNFTKERFPKFAEKFPGFGSFFIQAFDRPVPKPGTEHIVWFSFAHKEIEEIRFSLTVWSDRGMREIGMLPTNYPALGPDVAFRTIEGTGKPKEPAASMKEAVAIQRKSGTGDALAHLEKELGSFIAAGGKFRNFYLALWKEAQVGTGRAELEWAAAANGWLQDKCIELEAYLAAEELCANTASTMVTVNRYASARRALKPFLFAMERRSMSADPFDLDDLGPAFESLPDVRRRRVPLVAKRGISVVDDHGWVFVTKDMPRLFAGSMVTLANLEFLGGDWKRSIERKLWAADWSDQMHGKVQEAGARWYSSMSGVAGDLETLGLYELADECNRTIIEAKRSDPYQNRSKLSARHRRIALRLMQGPAEESMLKELATIHSRMKKNPFVIRATWESVEVTRAKCLFFLGKENEAEALLTGLVKSGNRAARFERIRQRLLGGRFDGLDGEFTTVLTKIREWGRKIDEAELYSLYADFLERTGRADESLAMRREAIRLERCFDLFVALPKDVARLSVLLKRCADEQGAAGAAAEALELAGNQRRIPDRVLGEVKGILNAPSVSPAAEAETRSVQVELQPVRAIAIPVKGMPLRGRAILLNPGTRAVEGILSIRGLSADIRWDGVTASVRIGKPGAGKVAIRIDPGCYARVDLSSDVPPPVGEFELAWTGPANGRQASRWIISAPDDGIASAVVDAGEYTSNPFYGIPIHHHYQDAGGGESATAFRVRSSVPARIEAYGAEDTPLFVDANGDGELTGSGDSLFLDVDADALADIPVVEGECVLHFEVFPIGDLPSEGVNIELETYTGGRWSVIAEDRIVR
;
A
#
# COMPACT_ATOMS: atom_id res chain seq x y z
N MET A 1 -57.11 23.05 -36.64
CA MET A 1 -56.42 24.04 -37.48
C MET A 1 -54.94 23.98 -37.11
N SER A 2 -54.24 22.97 -37.67
CA SER A 2 -53.21 23.07 -38.74
C SER A 2 -51.84 23.43 -38.14
N SER A 3 -50.85 22.54 -38.01
CA SER A 3 -50.45 21.36 -38.78
C SER A 3 -49.47 20.48 -37.96
N PRO A 4 -49.28 19.18 -38.27
CA PRO A 4 -48.63 18.19 -37.40
C PRO A 4 -47.39 17.49 -38.01
N PHE A 5 -46.78 16.59 -37.23
CA PHE A 5 -45.93 15.42 -37.57
C PHE A 5 -44.61 15.58 -38.37
N GLY A 6 -43.55 14.99 -37.81
CA GLY A 6 -42.29 14.65 -38.49
C GLY A 6 -41.38 13.81 -37.60
N LEU A 7 -41.63 12.49 -37.59
CA LEU A 7 -40.84 11.46 -36.89
C LEU A 7 -39.98 10.74 -37.94
N SER A 8 -38.66 10.67 -37.75
CA SER A 8 -37.83 9.63 -38.38
C SER A 8 -36.54 9.42 -37.61
N VAL A 9 -36.47 8.23 -37.01
CA VAL A 9 -35.28 7.49 -36.57
C VAL A 9 -34.39 7.19 -37.78
N TRP A 10 -33.05 7.22 -37.62
CA TRP A 10 -32.09 6.22 -38.12
C TRP A 10 -30.67 6.52 -37.58
N CYS A 11 -30.03 5.49 -37.04
CA CYS A 11 -28.63 5.47 -36.62
C CYS A 11 -27.70 5.31 -37.84
N LEU A 12 -26.43 5.74 -37.71
CA LEU A 12 -25.19 4.98 -37.98
C LEU A 12 -24.01 5.90 -38.34
N PHE A 13 -22.88 5.63 -37.69
CA PHE A 13 -21.48 5.91 -38.05
C PHE A 13 -21.17 7.14 -38.91
N ARG A 14 -20.52 8.14 -38.30
CA ARG A 14 -19.57 8.99 -39.02
C ARG A 14 -18.16 8.39 -38.90
N PRO A 15 -17.54 7.94 -39.99
CA PRO A 15 -16.11 7.69 -40.01
C PRO A 15 -15.37 9.04 -39.98
N ALA A 16 -14.19 9.04 -39.35
CA ALA A 16 -13.26 10.16 -39.34
C ALA A 16 -12.88 10.58 -40.78
N PRO A 17 -12.55 11.86 -41.02
CA PRO A 17 -12.21 12.32 -42.36
C PRO A 17 -10.90 11.67 -42.82
N GLU A 18 -10.94 11.09 -44.03
CA GLU A 18 -9.78 10.63 -44.77
C GLU A 18 -8.72 11.73 -44.87
N ARG A 19 -7.66 11.62 -44.06
CA ARG A 19 -6.38 12.27 -44.39
C ARG A 19 -5.75 11.43 -45.49
N ARG A 20 -5.99 11.79 -46.74
CA ARG A 20 -5.18 11.34 -47.88
C ARG A 20 -3.74 11.80 -47.64
N PHE A 21 -2.87 10.87 -47.22
CA PHE A 21 -1.44 11.05 -47.33
C PHE A 21 -1.10 11.12 -48.82
N ARG A 22 -0.77 12.32 -49.29
CA ARG A 22 -0.09 12.50 -50.58
C ARG A 22 1.31 11.93 -50.37
N ILE A 23 1.54 10.71 -50.85
CA ILE A 23 2.87 10.15 -50.97
C ILE A 23 3.53 10.91 -52.14
N GLU A 24 4.44 11.82 -51.81
CA GLU A 24 5.29 12.46 -52.81
C GLU A 24 6.15 11.40 -53.50
N SER A 25 6.33 11.59 -54.81
CA SER A 25 7.02 10.71 -55.76
C SER A 25 8.46 10.32 -55.40
N GLY A 26 9.02 10.86 -54.31
CA GLY A 26 10.31 10.42 -53.73
C GLY A 26 10.24 9.13 -52.91
N SER A 27 9.06 8.69 -52.45
CA SER A 27 8.95 7.53 -51.54
C SER A 27 9.12 6.18 -52.25
N TRP A 28 8.77 6.10 -53.54
CA TRP A 28 8.99 4.89 -54.34
C TRP A 28 10.47 4.63 -54.63
N LEU A 29 11.27 5.70 -54.74
CA LEU A 29 12.71 5.57 -54.92
C LEU A 29 13.39 5.02 -53.65
N VAL A 30 12.93 5.44 -52.46
CA VAL A 30 13.44 4.96 -51.17
C VAL A 30 13.00 3.51 -50.89
N ILE A 31 11.76 3.15 -51.21
CA ILE A 31 11.27 1.77 -51.07
C ILE A 31 11.97 0.84 -52.08
N GLY A 32 12.22 1.31 -53.31
CA GLY A 32 13.02 0.59 -54.31
C GLY A 32 14.48 0.42 -53.89
N LEU A 33 15.10 1.44 -53.28
CA LEU A 33 16.46 1.33 -52.74
C LEU A 33 16.54 0.39 -51.53
N MET A 34 15.53 0.40 -50.66
CA MET A 34 15.47 -0.51 -49.50
C MET A 34 15.21 -1.96 -49.92
N LEU A 35 14.36 -2.21 -50.92
CA LEU A 35 14.15 -3.55 -51.49
C LEU A 35 15.38 -4.03 -52.26
N GLY A 36 16.06 -3.14 -52.99
CA GLY A 36 17.35 -3.43 -53.65
C GLY A 36 18.45 -3.75 -52.64
N LEU A 37 18.51 -3.04 -51.51
CA LEU A 37 19.44 -3.32 -50.42
C LEU A 37 19.10 -4.59 -49.63
N LEU A 38 17.81 -4.95 -49.48
CA LEU A 38 17.38 -6.24 -48.90
C LEU A 38 17.67 -7.43 -49.82
N LEU A 39 17.57 -7.25 -51.14
CA LEU A 39 17.92 -8.26 -52.14
C LEU A 39 19.45 -8.37 -52.33
N LEU A 40 20.21 -7.31 -52.05
CA LEU A 40 21.68 -7.36 -52.03
C LEU A 40 22.23 -7.87 -50.69
N SER A 41 21.54 -7.69 -49.56
CA SER A 41 21.96 -8.26 -48.28
C SER A 41 21.74 -9.77 -48.19
N SER A 42 20.75 -10.31 -48.93
CA SER A 42 20.54 -11.76 -49.09
C SER A 42 21.53 -12.43 -50.05
N ALA A 43 22.39 -11.67 -50.74
CA ALA A 43 23.47 -12.18 -51.58
C ALA A 43 24.82 -12.35 -50.85
N SER A 44 24.89 -12.04 -49.55
CA SER A 44 26.01 -12.46 -48.69
C SER A 44 25.77 -13.91 -48.26
N GLY A 45 26.24 -14.85 -49.09
CA GLY A 45 26.01 -16.28 -48.93
C GLY A 45 26.61 -16.84 -47.64
N VAL A 46 25.77 -17.02 -46.63
CA VAL A 46 25.90 -18.18 -45.74
C VAL A 46 25.06 -19.25 -46.42
N ALA A 47 25.71 -20.21 -47.08
CA ALA A 47 25.01 -21.43 -47.47
C ALA A 47 24.44 -22.03 -46.17
N GLU A 48 23.14 -22.36 -46.13
CA GLU A 48 22.62 -23.21 -45.07
C GLU A 48 23.47 -24.49 -45.08
N GLU A 49 24.27 -24.65 -44.03
CA GLU A 49 25.08 -25.84 -43.84
C GLU A 49 24.10 -27.01 -43.70
N ASP A 50 24.21 -27.99 -44.61
CA ASP A 50 23.36 -29.16 -44.55
C ASP A 50 23.71 -30.02 -43.32
N ALA A 51 22.85 -31.00 -43.03
CA ALA A 51 23.04 -31.88 -41.87
C ALA A 51 24.40 -32.59 -41.88
N ASP A 52 24.96 -32.85 -43.07
CA ASP A 52 26.25 -33.50 -43.25
C ASP A 52 27.42 -32.56 -42.89
N GLY A 53 27.35 -31.28 -43.29
CA GLY A 53 28.32 -30.27 -42.86
C GLY A 53 28.31 -30.04 -41.34
N ILE A 54 27.13 -29.99 -40.72
CA ILE A 54 26.99 -29.88 -39.26
C ILE A 54 27.61 -31.10 -38.57
N ALA A 55 27.36 -32.31 -39.08
CA ALA A 55 27.90 -33.55 -38.53
C ALA A 55 29.43 -33.61 -38.67
N ALA A 56 29.98 -33.25 -39.83
CA ALA A 56 31.41 -33.20 -40.10
C ALA A 56 32.12 -32.19 -39.17
N ARG A 57 31.55 -30.99 -39.01
CA ARG A 57 32.05 -30.00 -38.05
C ARG A 57 32.02 -30.52 -36.61
N ASN A 58 30.92 -31.15 -36.18
CA ASN A 58 30.81 -31.68 -34.82
C ASN A 58 31.85 -32.79 -34.56
N ALA A 59 32.05 -33.68 -35.54
CA ALA A 59 33.10 -34.69 -35.49
C ALA A 59 34.48 -34.05 -35.36
N PHE A 60 34.78 -33.05 -36.20
CA PHE A 60 36.03 -32.28 -36.13
C PHE A 60 36.26 -31.65 -34.75
N LEU A 61 35.25 -30.99 -34.17
CA LEU A 61 35.38 -30.37 -32.85
C LEU A 61 35.66 -31.40 -31.74
N ARG A 62 35.09 -32.61 -31.83
CA ARG A 62 35.37 -33.68 -30.86
C ARG A 62 36.74 -34.30 -31.02
N GLU A 63 37.14 -34.61 -32.25
CA GLU A 63 38.46 -35.16 -32.55
C GLU A 63 39.57 -34.21 -32.07
N ASN A 64 39.30 -32.90 -32.09
CA ASN A 64 40.25 -31.88 -31.67
C ASN A 64 40.01 -31.37 -30.24
N ARG A 65 39.09 -31.97 -29.46
CA ARG A 65 38.70 -31.44 -28.14
C ARG A 65 39.87 -31.27 -27.18
N GLU A 66 40.82 -32.20 -27.18
CA GLU A 66 41.98 -32.17 -26.29
C GLU A 66 42.98 -31.07 -26.65
N LYS A 67 42.90 -30.53 -27.87
CA LYS A 67 43.69 -29.37 -28.30
C LYS A 67 43.13 -28.06 -27.77
N PHE A 68 41.87 -28.05 -27.29
CA PHE A 68 41.24 -26.88 -26.69
C PHE A 68 41.50 -26.84 -25.17
N PRO A 69 41.89 -25.67 -24.63
CA PRO A 69 42.20 -25.53 -23.21
C PRO A 69 40.97 -25.81 -22.35
N LEU A 70 41.15 -26.63 -21.30
CA LEU A 70 40.15 -26.79 -20.24
C LEU A 70 40.22 -25.60 -19.29
N VAL A 71 39.07 -24.97 -19.07
CA VAL A 71 38.87 -23.79 -18.25
C VAL A 71 38.07 -24.17 -17.02
N GLU A 72 38.60 -23.85 -15.85
CA GLU A 72 37.93 -24.02 -14.57
C GLU A 72 37.01 -22.84 -14.27
N LEU A 73 35.77 -23.13 -13.90
CA LEU A 73 34.84 -22.16 -13.34
C LEU A 73 35.28 -21.84 -11.91
N ARG A 74 35.99 -20.72 -11.72
CA ARG A 74 36.53 -20.32 -10.43
C ARG A 74 36.50 -18.81 -10.23
N LYS A 75 36.53 -18.41 -8.97
CA LYS A 75 36.68 -17.01 -8.56
C LYS A 75 38.03 -16.44 -8.99
N GLY A 76 37.99 -15.28 -9.64
CA GLY A 76 39.14 -14.48 -9.98
C GLY A 76 39.44 -13.45 -8.88
N GLU A 77 39.86 -12.26 -9.28
CA GLU A 77 39.97 -11.11 -8.37
C GLU A 77 38.59 -10.74 -7.83
N ALA A 78 38.38 -10.92 -6.52
CA ALA A 78 37.10 -10.68 -5.88
C ALA A 78 36.56 -9.26 -6.21
N PRO A 79 35.26 -9.12 -6.55
CA PRO A 79 34.21 -10.14 -6.51
C PRO A 79 34.03 -10.98 -7.80
N PHE A 80 34.93 -10.88 -8.79
CA PHE A 80 34.69 -11.36 -10.14
C PHE A 80 35.06 -12.83 -10.37
N ALA A 81 34.42 -13.43 -11.38
CA ALA A 81 34.82 -14.69 -11.97
C ALA A 81 36.15 -14.54 -12.73
N ALA A 82 36.89 -15.64 -12.83
CA ALA A 82 38.16 -15.66 -13.55
C ALA A 82 37.96 -15.23 -15.01
N VAL A 83 38.95 -14.49 -15.52
CA VAL A 83 39.00 -14.08 -16.92
C VAL A 83 40.03 -14.92 -17.63
N HIS A 84 39.61 -15.48 -18.75
CA HIS A 84 40.39 -16.39 -19.58
C HIS A 84 40.65 -15.75 -20.94
N SER A 85 41.77 -16.12 -21.56
CA SER A 85 42.15 -15.68 -22.90
C SER A 85 42.37 -16.87 -23.82
N ILE A 86 41.88 -16.78 -25.05
CA ILE A 86 42.29 -17.64 -26.17
C ILE A 86 42.77 -16.77 -27.33
N HIS A 87 43.69 -17.31 -28.12
CA HIS A 87 44.33 -16.61 -29.24
C HIS A 87 44.08 -17.37 -30.54
N PRO A 88 42.98 -17.07 -31.25
CA PRO A 88 42.59 -17.80 -32.45
C PRO A 88 43.71 -17.86 -33.49
N ASN A 89 44.38 -16.74 -33.75
CA ASN A 89 45.49 -16.69 -34.70
C ASN A 89 46.75 -17.51 -34.33
N LYS A 90 46.89 -17.91 -33.05
CA LYS A 90 48.05 -18.70 -32.58
C LYS A 90 47.71 -20.18 -32.32
N ARG A 91 46.47 -20.46 -31.92
CA ARG A 91 46.03 -21.78 -31.45
C ARG A 91 44.79 -22.30 -32.16
N GLY A 92 44.25 -21.55 -33.11
CA GLY A 92 43.14 -22.00 -33.92
C GLY A 92 43.55 -23.13 -34.86
N ILE A 93 42.58 -23.95 -35.22
CA ILE A 93 42.74 -25.08 -36.11
C ILE A 93 41.97 -24.75 -37.39
N GLU A 94 42.65 -24.80 -38.53
CA GLU A 94 42.01 -24.57 -39.83
C GLU A 94 41.23 -25.81 -40.25
N HIS A 95 39.97 -25.61 -40.64
CA HIS A 95 39.10 -26.63 -41.19
C HIS A 95 38.15 -25.98 -42.19
N GLU A 96 38.10 -26.51 -43.41
CA GLU A 96 37.20 -26.04 -44.48
C GLU A 96 37.25 -24.52 -44.73
N GLY A 97 38.45 -23.95 -44.74
CA GLY A 97 38.66 -22.52 -45.01
C GLY A 97 38.31 -21.59 -43.83
N SER A 98 37.85 -22.13 -42.71
CA SER A 98 37.58 -21.39 -41.48
C SER A 98 38.61 -21.69 -40.39
N LEU A 99 38.91 -20.68 -39.58
CA LEU A 99 39.77 -20.83 -38.40
C LEU A 99 38.91 -21.11 -37.17
N TYR A 100 39.01 -22.31 -36.62
CA TYR A 100 38.28 -22.71 -35.42
C TYR A 100 39.12 -22.50 -34.16
N SER A 101 38.59 -21.80 -33.17
CA SER A 101 39.18 -21.67 -31.85
C SER A 101 38.14 -22.04 -30.81
N ALA A 102 38.52 -22.76 -29.76
CA ALA A 102 37.57 -23.16 -28.73
C ALA A 102 38.22 -23.27 -27.36
N PHE A 103 37.40 -23.44 -26.33
CA PHE A 103 37.79 -23.84 -25.00
C PHE A 103 36.80 -24.85 -24.44
N ARG A 104 37.24 -25.62 -23.44
CA ARG A 104 36.41 -26.57 -22.71
C ARG A 104 36.13 -26.04 -21.32
N PHE A 105 35.00 -26.38 -20.73
CA PHE A 105 34.76 -26.15 -19.31
C PHE A 105 33.91 -27.28 -18.73
N ARG A 106 33.98 -27.49 -17.42
CA ARG A 106 33.11 -28.41 -16.70
C ARG A 106 32.15 -27.63 -15.82
N THR A 107 30.86 -27.95 -15.89
CA THR A 107 29.84 -27.39 -14.98
C THR A 107 30.02 -27.94 -13.57
N PRO A 108 29.69 -27.18 -12.51
CA PRO A 108 29.74 -27.71 -11.16
C PRO A 108 28.68 -28.81 -10.97
N ASP A 109 28.95 -29.76 -10.08
CA ASP A 109 27.97 -30.81 -9.71
C ASP A 109 26.69 -30.23 -9.08
N TRP A 110 26.79 -29.03 -8.50
CA TRP A 110 25.70 -28.31 -7.87
C TRP A 110 24.97 -27.33 -8.78
N LEU A 111 25.21 -27.34 -10.11
CA LEU A 111 24.64 -26.37 -11.06
C LEU A 111 23.13 -26.15 -10.83
N ASP A 112 22.81 -25.05 -10.16
CA ASP A 112 21.49 -24.71 -9.63
C ASP A 112 20.74 -23.71 -10.53
N SER A 113 21.45 -23.11 -11.48
CA SER A 113 20.93 -22.12 -12.43
C SER A 113 21.68 -22.13 -13.78
N HIS A 114 21.43 -21.13 -14.62
CA HIS A 114 22.04 -20.97 -15.94
C HIS A 114 23.54 -20.68 -15.84
N VAL A 115 24.33 -21.32 -16.69
CA VAL A 115 25.70 -20.85 -16.95
C VAL A 115 25.60 -19.63 -17.86
N ILE A 116 26.15 -18.53 -17.40
CA ILE A 116 26.28 -17.31 -18.17
C ILE A 116 27.73 -17.03 -18.44
N TRP A 117 27.98 -16.35 -19.54
CA TRP A 117 29.32 -15.95 -19.86
C TRP A 117 29.33 -14.66 -20.64
N MET A 118 30.50 -14.06 -20.64
CA MET A 118 30.76 -12.89 -21.43
C MET A 118 32.07 -13.05 -22.17
N PHE A 119 32.16 -12.43 -23.34
CA PHE A 119 33.41 -12.38 -24.08
C PHE A 119 33.61 -11.06 -24.82
N ALA A 120 34.87 -10.78 -25.10
CA ALA A 120 35.36 -9.61 -25.78
C ALA A 120 36.32 -10.02 -26.89
N LEU A 121 36.26 -9.36 -28.03
CA LEU A 121 37.13 -9.61 -29.18
C LEU A 121 38.12 -8.46 -29.38
N ARG A 122 39.41 -8.79 -29.53
CA ARG A 122 40.44 -7.89 -30.04
C ARG A 122 40.89 -8.36 -31.43
N GLY A 123 40.88 -7.44 -32.38
CA GLY A 123 41.58 -7.63 -33.65
C GLY A 123 41.94 -6.32 -34.33
N GLY A 124 42.43 -6.41 -35.56
CA GLY A 124 42.99 -5.28 -36.29
C GLY A 124 42.02 -4.10 -36.48
N SER A 125 42.56 -2.90 -36.71
CA SER A 125 41.86 -1.61 -36.76
C SER A 125 40.79 -1.44 -37.87
N GLY A 126 40.36 -2.53 -38.51
CA GLY A 126 39.38 -2.56 -39.60
C GLY A 126 38.12 -3.40 -39.34
N MET A 127 38.03 -4.13 -38.21
CA MET A 127 36.85 -4.94 -37.92
C MET A 127 35.63 -4.06 -37.58
N ARG A 128 34.88 -3.69 -38.60
CA ARG A 128 33.45 -3.41 -38.45
C ARG A 128 32.76 -4.75 -38.19
N ASN A 129 31.72 -4.77 -37.35
CA ASN A 129 30.96 -5.94 -36.87
C ASN A 129 30.30 -6.82 -37.98
N GLU A 130 30.77 -6.75 -39.22
CA GLU A 130 30.20 -7.39 -40.42
C GLU A 130 30.91 -8.71 -40.77
N GLY A 131 32.01 -9.06 -40.10
CA GLY A 131 32.65 -10.38 -40.23
C GLY A 131 31.87 -11.45 -39.46
N PHE A 132 31.21 -12.36 -40.19
CA PHE A 132 30.54 -13.53 -39.63
C PHE A 132 31.55 -14.41 -38.88
N PHE A 133 31.36 -14.55 -37.56
CA PHE A 133 31.93 -15.67 -36.81
C PHE A 133 30.78 -16.52 -36.30
N ASP A 134 30.90 -17.85 -36.34
CA ASP A 134 29.92 -18.75 -35.72
C ASP A 134 30.33 -19.10 -34.29
N LEU A 135 29.36 -19.36 -33.43
CA LEU A 135 29.55 -19.65 -32.01
C LEU A 135 28.44 -20.58 -31.55
N SER A 136 28.83 -21.74 -31.03
CA SER A 136 27.92 -22.71 -30.44
C SER A 136 28.55 -23.43 -29.25
N ILE A 137 27.72 -24.08 -28.44
CA ILE A 137 28.15 -24.98 -27.37
C ILE A 137 27.84 -26.43 -27.75
N LEU A 138 28.80 -27.32 -27.51
CA LEU A 138 28.70 -28.75 -27.76
C LEU A 138 28.98 -29.51 -26.46
N PRO A 139 27.99 -30.19 -25.87
CA PRO A 139 28.25 -31.15 -24.80
C PRO A 139 29.15 -32.27 -25.33
N VAL A 140 30.21 -32.62 -24.60
CA VAL A 140 31.18 -33.62 -25.08
C VAL A 140 30.53 -34.99 -25.30
N GLU A 141 29.46 -35.27 -24.56
CA GLU A 141 28.73 -36.55 -24.58
C GLU A 141 27.55 -36.59 -25.58
N GLU A 142 27.20 -35.47 -26.25
CA GLU A 142 26.01 -35.39 -27.11
C GLU A 142 26.33 -35.01 -28.56
N ASP A 143 25.55 -35.55 -29.51
CA ASP A 143 25.59 -35.26 -30.96
C ASP A 143 24.91 -33.96 -31.39
N ARG A 144 24.37 -33.22 -30.43
CA ARG A 144 23.59 -32.03 -30.71
C ARG A 144 24.37 -30.76 -30.40
N LEU A 145 24.52 -29.94 -31.43
CA LEU A 145 24.99 -28.57 -31.31
C LEU A 145 23.88 -27.69 -30.75
N PHE A 146 24.20 -26.81 -29.81
CA PHE A 146 23.27 -25.79 -29.34
C PHE A 146 23.79 -24.42 -29.76
N SER A 147 23.02 -23.76 -30.62
CA SER A 147 23.27 -22.37 -31.01
C SER A 147 23.12 -21.47 -29.79
N VAL A 148 24.05 -20.52 -29.64
CA VAL A 148 24.02 -19.57 -28.51
C VAL A 148 23.51 -18.22 -29.01
N ARG A 149 22.44 -17.71 -28.40
CA ARG A 149 21.88 -16.40 -28.73
C ARG A 149 22.84 -15.28 -28.31
N ARG A 150 23.09 -14.35 -29.23
CA ARG A 150 24.03 -13.23 -29.00
C ARG A 150 23.27 -11.95 -28.68
N THR A 151 23.65 -11.30 -27.58
CA THR A 151 23.32 -9.88 -27.38
C THR A 151 24.58 -9.07 -27.62
N ASN A 152 24.60 -8.28 -28.69
CA ASN A 152 25.72 -7.41 -29.01
C ASN A 152 25.63 -6.15 -28.18
N PHE A 153 26.75 -5.77 -27.59
CA PHE A 153 26.85 -4.54 -26.84
C PHE A 153 27.98 -3.66 -27.36
N THR A 154 27.72 -2.36 -27.38
CA THR A 154 28.76 -1.38 -27.71
C THR A 154 29.53 -1.00 -26.45
N LYS A 155 30.80 -0.62 -26.61
CA LYS A 155 31.71 -0.23 -25.52
C LYS A 155 31.14 0.87 -24.62
N GLU A 156 30.29 1.74 -25.17
CA GLU A 156 29.65 2.85 -24.44
C GLU A 156 28.71 2.37 -23.33
N ARG A 157 28.20 1.14 -23.43
CA ARG A 157 27.28 0.55 -22.45
C ARG A 157 28.00 -0.05 -21.24
N PHE A 158 29.31 -0.31 -21.33
CA PHE A 158 30.11 -0.99 -20.30
C PHE A 158 31.46 -0.30 -20.03
N PRO A 159 31.47 0.94 -19.52
CA PRO A 159 32.70 1.74 -19.39
C PRO A 159 33.77 1.11 -18.47
N LYS A 160 33.39 0.52 -17.34
CA LYS A 160 34.32 -0.19 -16.44
C LYS A 160 34.96 -1.41 -17.09
N PHE A 161 34.21 -2.08 -17.98
CA PHE A 161 34.72 -3.22 -18.72
C PHE A 161 35.67 -2.75 -19.83
N ALA A 162 35.32 -1.69 -20.55
CA ALA A 162 36.21 -1.06 -21.52
C ALA A 162 37.53 -0.60 -20.88
N GLU A 163 37.49 -0.13 -19.62
CA GLU A 163 38.67 0.21 -18.82
C GLU A 163 39.53 -1.03 -18.48
N LYS A 164 38.90 -2.14 -18.08
CA LYS A 164 39.62 -3.39 -17.75
C LYS A 164 40.15 -4.13 -18.99
N PHE A 165 39.58 -3.86 -20.17
CA PHE A 165 39.92 -4.50 -21.45
C PHE A 165 40.25 -3.47 -22.54
N PRO A 166 41.33 -2.68 -22.37
CA PRO A 166 41.71 -1.68 -23.36
C PRO A 166 42.06 -2.36 -24.68
N GLY A 167 41.53 -1.81 -25.78
CA GLY A 167 41.76 -2.33 -27.14
C GLY A 167 40.78 -3.40 -27.63
N PHE A 168 39.79 -3.80 -26.83
CA PHE A 168 38.71 -4.68 -27.27
C PHE A 168 37.59 -3.87 -27.93
N GLY A 169 37.22 -4.22 -29.16
CA GLY A 169 36.30 -3.44 -29.99
C GLY A 169 34.83 -3.83 -29.83
N SER A 170 34.55 -5.09 -29.48
CA SER A 170 33.22 -5.66 -29.40
C SER A 170 33.05 -6.52 -28.16
N PHE A 171 31.87 -6.43 -27.53
CA PHE A 171 31.53 -7.09 -26.27
C PHE A 171 30.20 -7.84 -26.37
N PHE A 172 30.15 -9.02 -25.77
CA PHE A 172 29.02 -9.93 -25.84
C PHE A 172 28.76 -10.55 -24.47
N ILE A 173 27.48 -10.66 -24.09
CA ILE A 173 27.03 -11.43 -22.92
C ILE A 173 25.96 -12.40 -23.38
N GLN A 174 26.02 -13.63 -22.88
CA GLN A 174 25.12 -14.70 -23.28
C GLN A 174 24.83 -15.61 -22.08
N ALA A 175 23.65 -16.22 -22.08
CA ALA A 175 23.31 -17.31 -21.19
C ALA A 175 23.20 -18.60 -22.01
N PHE A 176 23.67 -19.71 -21.44
CA PHE A 176 23.36 -21.03 -21.95
C PHE A 176 22.02 -21.49 -21.36
N ASP A 177 21.11 -21.93 -22.23
CA ASP A 177 19.81 -22.47 -21.80
C ASP A 177 20.03 -23.68 -20.89
N ARG A 178 19.38 -23.73 -19.71
CA ARG A 178 19.58 -24.77 -18.68
C ARG A 178 19.53 -26.22 -19.17
N PRO A 179 18.71 -26.62 -20.17
CA PRO A 179 18.73 -27.99 -20.68
C PRO A 179 20.07 -28.38 -21.31
N VAL A 180 20.89 -27.40 -21.69
CA VAL A 180 22.16 -27.64 -22.39
C VAL A 180 23.28 -27.99 -21.42
N PRO A 181 23.60 -27.17 -20.39
CA PRO A 181 24.57 -27.58 -19.41
C PRO A 181 23.97 -28.45 -18.31
N LYS A 182 24.39 -29.71 -18.23
CA LYS A 182 24.01 -30.63 -17.15
C LYS A 182 25.04 -30.54 -16.01
N PRO A 183 24.66 -30.70 -14.73
CA PRO A 183 25.63 -30.71 -13.63
C PRO A 183 26.75 -31.72 -13.84
N GLY A 184 28.01 -31.33 -13.58
CA GLY A 184 29.20 -32.19 -13.66
C GLY A 184 29.69 -32.55 -15.07
N THR A 185 29.04 -32.08 -16.13
CA THR A 185 29.37 -32.44 -17.52
C THR A 185 30.35 -31.47 -18.18
N GLU A 186 31.11 -31.95 -19.16
CA GLU A 186 32.09 -31.16 -19.90
C GLU A 186 31.53 -30.64 -21.22
N HIS A 187 31.83 -29.39 -21.55
CA HIS A 187 31.30 -28.69 -22.72
C HIS A 187 32.40 -27.98 -23.50
N ILE A 188 32.23 -27.90 -24.81
CA ILE A 188 33.09 -27.15 -25.73
C ILE A 188 32.35 -25.91 -26.19
N VAL A 189 32.97 -24.74 -26.01
CA VAL A 189 32.50 -23.48 -26.60
C VAL A 189 33.50 -23.09 -27.67
N TRP A 190 33.03 -22.99 -28.90
CA TRP A 190 33.90 -22.78 -30.07
C TRP A 190 33.46 -21.57 -30.87
N PHE A 191 34.44 -21.03 -31.60
CA PHE A 191 34.32 -19.90 -32.49
C PHE A 191 34.88 -20.30 -33.86
N SER A 192 34.16 -20.01 -34.93
CA SER A 192 34.69 -20.10 -36.31
C SER A 192 34.87 -18.71 -36.88
N PHE A 193 36.03 -18.45 -37.50
CA PHE A 193 36.33 -17.18 -38.12
C PHE A 193 36.64 -17.36 -39.61
N ALA A 194 35.97 -16.57 -40.46
CA ALA A 194 36.31 -16.47 -41.88
C ALA A 194 37.66 -15.78 -42.13
N HIS A 195 38.14 -14.98 -41.17
CA HIS A 195 39.38 -14.20 -41.28
C HIS A 195 40.30 -14.42 -40.07
N LYS A 196 41.62 -14.46 -40.29
CA LYS A 196 42.63 -14.69 -39.24
C LYS A 196 42.96 -13.45 -38.40
N GLU A 197 42.13 -12.40 -38.47
CA GLU A 197 42.40 -11.09 -37.87
C GLU A 197 42.02 -10.99 -36.38
N ILE A 198 41.41 -12.03 -35.80
CA ILE A 198 41.14 -12.11 -34.36
C ILE A 198 42.42 -12.50 -33.61
N GLU A 199 42.98 -11.56 -32.87
CA GLU A 199 44.20 -11.77 -32.10
C GLU A 199 43.94 -12.43 -30.75
N GLU A 200 42.87 -12.02 -30.08
CA GLU A 200 42.56 -12.43 -28.72
C GLU A 200 41.05 -12.38 -28.44
N ILE A 201 40.57 -13.42 -27.78
CA ILE A 201 39.24 -13.48 -27.19
C ILE A 201 39.44 -13.57 -25.69
N ARG A 202 38.86 -12.63 -24.95
CA ARG A 202 38.80 -12.69 -23.50
C ARG A 202 37.40 -13.02 -23.05
N PHE A 203 37.25 -13.93 -22.11
CA PHE A 203 35.94 -14.34 -21.63
C PHE A 203 35.94 -14.68 -20.15
N SER A 204 34.76 -14.69 -19.55
CA SER A 204 34.53 -15.08 -18.16
C SER A 204 33.19 -15.81 -18.08
N LEU A 205 33.09 -16.81 -17.21
CA LEU A 205 31.90 -17.65 -17.03
C LEU A 205 31.49 -17.66 -15.56
N THR A 206 30.19 -17.74 -15.28
CA THR A 206 29.66 -17.99 -13.94
C THR A 206 28.31 -18.70 -13.99
N VAL A 207 27.76 -19.06 -12.83
CA VAL A 207 26.40 -19.57 -12.67
C VAL A 207 25.53 -18.46 -12.11
N TRP A 208 24.36 -18.22 -12.71
CA TRP A 208 23.41 -17.20 -12.26
C TRP A 208 22.65 -17.65 -11.01
N SER A 209 23.35 -17.75 -9.89
CA SER A 209 22.76 -18.03 -8.58
C SER A 209 23.60 -17.36 -7.50
N ASP A 210 23.02 -17.10 -6.33
CA ASP A 210 23.77 -16.58 -5.18
C ASP A 210 24.98 -17.46 -4.89
N ARG A 211 24.81 -18.78 -5.01
CA ARG A 211 25.88 -19.74 -4.86
C ARG A 211 26.94 -19.59 -5.95
N GLY A 212 26.55 -19.48 -7.21
CA GLY A 212 27.44 -19.22 -8.33
C GLY A 212 28.27 -17.94 -8.17
N MET A 213 27.63 -16.84 -7.75
CA MET A 213 28.33 -15.57 -7.52
C MET A 213 29.29 -15.63 -6.32
N ARG A 214 28.95 -16.41 -5.28
CA ARG A 214 29.84 -16.62 -4.14
C ARG A 214 31.04 -17.50 -4.48
N GLU A 215 30.81 -18.65 -5.12
CA GLU A 215 31.82 -19.70 -5.37
C GLU A 215 32.65 -19.45 -6.64
N ILE A 216 32.01 -19.02 -7.74
CA ILE A 216 32.67 -18.78 -9.03
C ILE A 216 32.95 -17.30 -9.25
N GLY A 217 32.23 -16.38 -8.61
CA GLY A 217 32.37 -14.94 -8.79
C GLY A 217 31.41 -14.38 -9.84
N MET A 218 31.19 -13.06 -9.84
CA MET A 218 30.32 -12.40 -10.81
C MET A 218 31.04 -12.14 -12.14
N LEU A 219 30.32 -12.10 -13.27
CA LEU A 219 30.95 -11.66 -14.52
C LEU A 219 31.56 -10.26 -14.34
N PRO A 220 32.69 -9.95 -14.99
CA PRO A 220 33.29 -8.61 -14.95
C PRO A 220 32.45 -7.51 -15.63
N THR A 221 31.16 -7.71 -15.83
CA THR A 221 30.19 -6.75 -16.37
C THR A 221 29.06 -6.47 -15.41
N ASN A 222 28.35 -5.38 -15.70
CA ASN A 222 27.01 -5.18 -15.19
C ASN A 222 26.03 -6.06 -16.01
N TYR A 223 25.07 -6.71 -15.37
CA TYR A 223 24.21 -7.70 -16.02
C TYR A 223 23.15 -7.11 -17.01
N PRO A 224 22.69 -7.87 -18.03
CA PRO A 224 21.72 -7.39 -19.05
C PRO A 224 20.24 -7.47 -18.62
N ALA A 225 19.45 -6.43 -18.96
CA ALA A 225 18.11 -5.94 -18.49
C ALA A 225 16.93 -6.88 -18.18
N LEU A 226 17.03 -8.19 -18.44
CA LEU A 226 15.93 -9.13 -18.25
C LEU A 226 16.52 -10.41 -17.64
N GLY A 227 15.97 -10.89 -16.53
CA GLY A 227 16.37 -12.17 -15.92
C GLY A 227 16.42 -13.30 -16.97
N PRO A 228 17.29 -14.31 -16.77
CA PRO A 228 17.65 -15.28 -17.81
C PRO A 228 16.44 -16.04 -18.39
N ASP A 229 15.40 -16.28 -17.59
CA ASP A 229 14.19 -16.99 -18.02
C ASP A 229 13.36 -16.28 -19.09
N VAL A 230 13.45 -14.95 -19.22
CA VAL A 230 12.64 -14.17 -20.17
C VAL A 230 13.44 -13.71 -21.39
N ALA A 231 14.75 -13.48 -21.23
CA ALA A 231 15.62 -13.09 -22.35
C ALA A 231 16.06 -14.25 -23.24
N PHE A 232 16.16 -15.48 -22.70
CA PHE A 232 16.89 -16.56 -23.38
C PHE A 232 16.06 -17.75 -23.81
N ARG A 233 14.77 -17.88 -23.43
CA ARG A 233 13.93 -18.98 -23.96
C ARG A 233 13.86 -18.93 -25.49
N THR A 234 14.56 -19.86 -26.12
CA THR A 234 14.27 -20.29 -27.48
C THR A 234 12.99 -21.09 -27.43
N ILE A 235 11.85 -20.39 -27.50
CA ILE A 235 10.63 -21.10 -27.80
C ILE A 235 10.57 -21.26 -29.31
N GLU A 236 10.84 -22.47 -29.78
CA GLU A 236 10.40 -22.98 -31.09
C GLU A 236 8.87 -23.12 -31.09
N GLY A 237 8.17 -22.05 -30.72
CA GLY A 237 6.73 -21.99 -30.79
C GLY A 237 6.38 -21.89 -32.26
N THR A 238 5.91 -22.98 -32.83
CA THR A 238 5.42 -23.06 -34.22
C THR A 238 4.13 -22.25 -34.47
N GLY A 239 3.77 -21.35 -33.56
CA GLY A 239 2.54 -20.55 -33.62
C GLY A 239 2.81 -19.08 -33.30
N LYS A 240 2.14 -18.18 -34.02
CA LYS A 240 2.13 -16.75 -33.68
C LYS A 240 1.48 -16.59 -32.29
N PRO A 241 2.09 -15.83 -31.36
CA PRO A 241 1.48 -15.58 -30.07
C PRO A 241 0.11 -14.91 -30.27
N LYS A 242 -0.90 -15.38 -29.54
CA LYS A 242 -2.22 -14.74 -29.52
C LYS A 242 -2.07 -13.28 -29.11
N GLU A 243 -2.80 -12.38 -29.77
CA GLU A 243 -2.74 -10.96 -29.42
C GLU A 243 -3.21 -10.76 -27.97
N PRO A 244 -2.42 -10.10 -27.09
CA PRO A 244 -2.79 -9.96 -25.70
C PRO A 244 -4.16 -9.29 -25.47
N ALA A 245 -4.57 -8.38 -26.36
CA ALA A 245 -5.88 -7.74 -26.29
C ALA A 245 -7.04 -8.74 -26.43
N ALA A 246 -6.86 -9.82 -27.19
CA ALA A 246 -7.84 -10.90 -27.28
C ALA A 246 -7.95 -11.67 -25.96
N SER A 247 -6.81 -12.00 -25.35
CA SER A 247 -6.76 -12.64 -24.03
C SER A 247 -7.40 -11.76 -22.95
N MET A 248 -7.21 -10.43 -22.99
CA MET A 248 -7.89 -9.51 -22.06
C MET A 248 -9.41 -9.52 -22.22
N LYS A 249 -9.89 -9.51 -23.46
CA LYS A 249 -11.33 -9.56 -23.75
C LYS A 249 -11.97 -10.86 -23.26
N GLU A 250 -11.26 -11.98 -23.39
CA GLU A 250 -11.68 -13.27 -22.87
C GLU A 250 -11.65 -13.30 -21.34
N ALA A 251 -10.59 -12.77 -20.71
CA ALA A 251 -10.49 -12.65 -19.25
C ALA A 251 -11.67 -11.86 -18.67
N VAL A 252 -12.05 -10.73 -19.29
CA VAL A 252 -13.24 -9.95 -18.90
C VAL A 252 -14.53 -10.77 -19.05
N ALA A 253 -14.67 -11.52 -20.14
CA ALA A 253 -15.84 -12.38 -20.32
C ALA A 253 -15.91 -13.49 -19.25
N ILE A 254 -14.76 -14.06 -18.87
CA ILE A 254 -14.64 -15.05 -17.79
C ILE A 254 -14.94 -14.40 -16.45
N GLN A 255 -14.42 -13.20 -16.16
CA GLN A 255 -14.66 -12.48 -14.91
C GLN A 255 -16.16 -12.25 -14.70
N ARG A 256 -16.89 -11.84 -15.75
CA ARG A 256 -18.35 -11.62 -15.67
C ARG A 256 -19.15 -12.91 -15.54
N LYS A 257 -18.63 -14.02 -16.05
CA LYS A 257 -19.32 -15.32 -16.06
C LYS A 257 -19.06 -16.13 -14.79
N SER A 258 -17.82 -16.15 -14.33
CA SER A 258 -17.32 -17.09 -13.30
C SER A 258 -16.55 -16.42 -12.17
N GLY A 259 -16.30 -15.10 -12.24
CA GLY A 259 -15.62 -14.34 -11.20
C GLY A 259 -14.14 -14.06 -11.46
N THR A 260 -13.57 -13.17 -10.63
CA THR A 260 -12.21 -12.65 -10.80
C THR A 260 -11.12 -13.73 -10.74
N GLY A 261 -11.26 -14.73 -9.85
CA GLY A 261 -10.27 -15.81 -9.70
C GLY A 261 -10.05 -16.60 -11.00
N ASP A 262 -11.13 -17.00 -11.67
CA ASP A 262 -11.06 -17.74 -12.93
C ASP A 262 -10.46 -16.89 -14.07
N ALA A 263 -10.73 -15.59 -14.07
CA ALA A 263 -10.16 -14.67 -15.04
C ALA A 263 -8.64 -14.50 -14.85
N LEU A 264 -8.17 -14.41 -13.61
CA LEU A 264 -6.74 -14.39 -13.31
C LEU A 264 -6.05 -15.71 -13.67
N ALA A 265 -6.68 -16.85 -13.37
CA ALA A 265 -6.17 -18.17 -13.77
C ALA A 265 -6.09 -18.32 -15.30
N HIS A 266 -7.04 -17.74 -16.05
CA HIS A 266 -6.96 -17.66 -17.50
C HIS A 266 -5.80 -16.78 -17.95
N LEU A 267 -5.61 -15.59 -17.37
CA LEU A 267 -4.49 -14.71 -17.69
C LEU A 267 -3.13 -15.38 -17.43
N GLU A 268 -3.01 -16.16 -16.36
CA GLU A 268 -1.83 -16.96 -16.05
C GLU A 268 -1.48 -17.92 -17.19
N LYS A 269 -2.47 -18.72 -17.61
CA LYS A 269 -2.32 -19.67 -18.71
C LYS A 269 -1.97 -18.97 -20.04
N GLU A 270 -2.64 -17.86 -20.33
CA GLU A 270 -2.43 -17.09 -21.55
C GLU A 270 -1.06 -16.40 -21.57
N LEU A 271 -0.59 -15.89 -20.44
CA LEU A 271 0.75 -15.32 -20.31
C LEU A 271 1.82 -16.39 -20.55
N GLY A 272 1.68 -17.56 -19.91
CA GLY A 272 2.57 -18.69 -20.13
C GLY A 272 2.62 -19.12 -21.60
N SER A 273 1.45 -19.23 -22.25
CA SER A 273 1.33 -19.57 -23.68
C SER A 273 1.89 -18.48 -24.59
N PHE A 274 1.67 -17.21 -24.25
CA PHE A 274 2.14 -16.05 -25.02
C PHE A 274 3.66 -15.95 -24.98
N ILE A 275 4.26 -16.06 -23.78
CA ILE A 275 5.71 -16.14 -23.62
C ILE A 275 6.20 -17.36 -24.38
N ALA A 276 5.59 -18.54 -24.19
CA ALA A 276 5.89 -19.77 -24.92
C ALA A 276 5.55 -19.75 -26.42
N ALA A 277 5.25 -18.61 -27.02
CA ALA A 277 5.17 -18.43 -28.47
C ALA A 277 6.12 -17.31 -28.94
N GLY A 278 7.09 -16.93 -28.10
CA GLY A 278 8.03 -15.84 -28.38
C GLY A 278 7.45 -14.44 -28.16
N GLY A 279 6.29 -14.34 -27.50
CA GLY A 279 5.68 -13.07 -27.14
C GLY A 279 6.50 -12.30 -26.10
N LYS A 280 6.65 -10.98 -26.29
CA LYS A 280 7.36 -10.11 -25.32
C LYS A 280 6.43 -9.74 -24.17
N PHE A 281 6.78 -10.09 -22.93
CA PHE A 281 6.00 -9.76 -21.73
C PHE A 281 5.47 -8.32 -21.71
N ARG A 282 6.30 -7.34 -22.07
CA ARG A 282 5.91 -5.92 -22.16
C ARG A 282 4.63 -5.67 -22.99
N ASN A 283 4.41 -6.42 -24.05
CA ASN A 283 3.21 -6.28 -24.88
C ASN A 283 1.97 -6.79 -24.13
N PHE A 284 2.10 -7.89 -23.39
CA PHE A 284 1.04 -8.43 -22.55
C PHE A 284 0.72 -7.50 -21.39
N TYR A 285 1.77 -7.04 -20.69
CA TYR A 285 1.72 -6.00 -19.67
C TYR A 285 0.97 -4.75 -20.14
N LEU A 286 1.35 -4.15 -21.27
CA LEU A 286 0.71 -2.92 -21.76
C LEU A 286 -0.76 -3.13 -22.14
N ALA A 287 -1.13 -4.33 -22.59
CA ALA A 287 -2.52 -4.65 -22.91
C ALA A 287 -3.37 -4.80 -21.64
N LEU A 288 -2.90 -5.55 -20.65
CA LEU A 288 -3.61 -5.73 -19.38
C LEU A 288 -3.70 -4.40 -18.61
N TRP A 289 -2.61 -3.64 -18.53
CA TRP A 289 -2.60 -2.33 -17.88
C TRP A 289 -3.63 -1.37 -18.50
N LYS A 290 -3.72 -1.32 -19.84
CA LYS A 290 -4.75 -0.51 -20.53
C LYS A 290 -6.16 -1.00 -20.24
N GLU A 291 -6.38 -2.32 -20.21
CA GLU A 291 -7.70 -2.89 -19.91
C GLU A 291 -8.13 -2.57 -18.47
N ALA A 292 -7.23 -2.73 -17.50
CA ALA A 292 -7.47 -2.44 -16.09
C ALA A 292 -7.68 -0.93 -15.84
N GLN A 293 -6.93 -0.05 -16.52
CA GLN A 293 -7.01 1.39 -16.24
C GLN A 293 -8.07 2.12 -17.09
N VAL A 294 -8.20 1.79 -18.37
CA VAL A 294 -8.99 2.55 -19.36
C VAL A 294 -10.17 1.75 -19.90
N GLY A 295 -10.05 0.41 -19.94
CA GLY A 295 -11.08 -0.50 -20.40
C GLY A 295 -12.15 -0.77 -19.33
N THR A 296 -12.47 -2.04 -19.12
CA THR A 296 -13.49 -2.48 -18.16
C THR A 296 -13.18 -2.12 -16.72
N GLY A 297 -11.89 -2.05 -16.34
CA GLY A 297 -11.53 -1.73 -14.96
C GLY A 297 -11.96 -0.32 -14.50
N ARG A 298 -12.25 0.60 -15.43
CA ARG A 298 -12.87 1.90 -15.10
C ARG A 298 -14.29 1.76 -14.53
N ALA A 299 -15.04 0.78 -15.01
CA ALA A 299 -16.41 0.51 -14.58
C ALA A 299 -16.47 -0.54 -13.46
N GLU A 300 -15.49 -1.44 -13.42
CA GLU A 300 -15.43 -2.58 -12.51
C GLU A 300 -14.14 -2.50 -11.68
N LEU A 301 -14.18 -1.71 -10.60
CA LEU A 301 -12.99 -1.35 -9.82
C LEU A 301 -12.32 -2.54 -9.14
N GLU A 302 -13.11 -3.54 -8.71
CA GLU A 302 -12.58 -4.81 -8.17
C GLU A 302 -11.76 -5.57 -9.22
N TRP A 303 -12.19 -5.56 -10.48
CA TRP A 303 -11.42 -6.14 -11.57
C TRP A 303 -10.12 -5.36 -11.81
N ALA A 304 -10.17 -4.02 -11.80
CA ALA A 304 -8.97 -3.20 -11.95
C ALA A 304 -7.94 -3.48 -10.85
N ALA A 305 -8.37 -3.54 -9.60
CA ALA A 305 -7.52 -3.83 -8.44
C ALA A 305 -6.87 -5.21 -8.57
N ALA A 306 -7.66 -6.25 -8.86
CA ALA A 306 -7.17 -7.60 -9.01
C ALA A 306 -6.21 -7.76 -10.21
N ALA A 307 -6.55 -7.19 -11.37
CA ALA A 307 -5.73 -7.23 -12.56
C ALA A 307 -4.38 -6.50 -12.38
N ASN A 308 -4.39 -5.32 -11.76
CA ASN A 308 -3.16 -4.57 -11.47
C ASN A 308 -2.30 -5.29 -10.42
N GLY A 309 -2.92 -5.87 -9.39
CA GLY A 309 -2.24 -6.68 -8.37
C GLY A 309 -1.54 -7.89 -8.99
N TRP A 310 -2.29 -8.71 -9.75
CA TRP A 310 -1.72 -9.85 -10.46
C TRP A 310 -0.57 -9.43 -11.40
N LEU A 311 -0.74 -8.34 -12.14
CA LEU A 311 0.30 -7.87 -13.06
C LEU A 311 1.57 -7.42 -12.31
N GLN A 312 1.42 -6.77 -11.16
CA GLN A 312 2.53 -6.38 -10.31
C GLN A 312 3.26 -7.60 -9.74
N ASP A 313 2.52 -8.60 -9.24
CA ASP A 313 3.09 -9.85 -8.74
C ASP A 313 3.89 -10.57 -9.82
N LYS A 314 3.36 -10.64 -11.05
CA LYS A 314 4.09 -11.19 -12.20
C LYS A 314 5.33 -10.39 -12.56
N CYS A 315 5.30 -9.06 -12.43
CA CYS A 315 6.51 -8.26 -12.60
C CYS A 315 7.57 -8.59 -11.53
N ILE A 316 7.18 -8.88 -10.29
CA ILE A 316 8.11 -9.28 -9.23
C ILE A 316 8.65 -10.69 -9.49
N GLU A 317 7.79 -11.65 -9.80
CA GLU A 317 8.16 -13.04 -10.10
C GLU A 317 9.15 -13.13 -11.29
N LEU A 318 8.94 -12.31 -12.32
CA LEU A 318 9.81 -12.25 -13.50
C LEU A 318 11.02 -11.31 -13.31
N GLU A 319 11.30 -10.87 -12.08
CA GLU A 319 12.38 -9.94 -11.72
C GLU A 319 12.34 -8.60 -12.51
N ALA A 320 11.18 -8.23 -13.05
CA ALA A 320 10.93 -7.00 -13.77
C ALA A 320 10.61 -5.83 -12.81
N TYR A 321 11.48 -5.60 -11.83
CA TYR A 321 11.27 -4.64 -10.73
C TYR A 321 10.93 -3.22 -11.20
N LEU A 322 11.52 -2.74 -12.31
CA LEU A 322 11.17 -1.42 -12.88
C LEU A 322 9.71 -1.36 -13.35
N ALA A 323 9.19 -2.45 -13.91
CA ALA A 323 7.78 -2.53 -14.28
C ALA A 323 6.88 -2.67 -13.05
N ALA A 324 7.32 -3.37 -12.00
CA ALA A 324 6.62 -3.42 -10.72
C ALA A 324 6.55 -2.02 -10.06
N GLU A 325 7.64 -1.25 -10.12
CA GLU A 325 7.69 0.16 -9.70
C GLU A 325 6.76 1.03 -10.57
N GLU A 326 6.67 0.79 -11.87
CA GLU A 326 5.71 1.48 -12.76
C GLU A 326 4.25 1.25 -12.35
N LEU A 327 3.94 0.05 -11.88
CA LEU A 327 2.57 -0.34 -11.55
C LEU A 327 2.14 0.02 -10.15
N CYS A 328 3.06 0.06 -9.18
CA CYS A 328 2.70 0.17 -7.76
C CYS A 328 1.72 1.31 -7.46
N ALA A 329 1.90 2.50 -8.08
CA ALA A 329 0.97 3.61 -7.93
C ALA A 329 -0.45 3.29 -8.43
N ASN A 330 -0.58 2.61 -9.57
CA ASN A 330 -1.88 2.22 -10.14
C ASN A 330 -2.50 1.09 -9.32
N THR A 331 -1.72 0.08 -8.93
CA THR A 331 -2.19 -1.00 -8.05
C THR A 331 -2.67 -0.44 -6.72
N ALA A 332 -1.82 0.31 -6.02
CA ALA A 332 -2.17 0.88 -4.72
C ALA A 332 -3.36 1.85 -4.80
N SER A 333 -3.42 2.74 -5.81
CA SER A 333 -4.55 3.67 -5.93
C SER A 333 -5.88 2.98 -6.28
N THR A 334 -5.84 1.89 -7.06
CA THR A 334 -7.04 1.08 -7.31
C THR A 334 -7.46 0.31 -6.06
N MET A 335 -6.52 -0.26 -5.30
CA MET A 335 -6.76 -0.87 -3.99
C MET A 335 -7.39 0.11 -2.99
N VAL A 336 -6.88 1.35 -2.90
CA VAL A 336 -7.51 2.43 -2.10
C VAL A 336 -8.95 2.69 -2.56
N THR A 337 -9.19 2.69 -3.87
CA THR A 337 -10.53 2.95 -4.42
C THR A 337 -11.53 1.83 -4.08
N VAL A 338 -11.06 0.58 -3.96
CA VAL A 338 -11.85 -0.58 -3.49
C VAL A 338 -11.71 -0.83 -1.98
N ASN A 339 -11.21 0.15 -1.23
CA ASN A 339 -11.10 0.13 0.23
C ASN A 339 -10.21 -1.00 0.81
N ARG A 340 -9.18 -1.44 0.08
CA ARG A 340 -8.18 -2.42 0.57
C ARG A 340 -6.90 -1.69 0.96
N TYR A 341 -6.93 -0.92 2.05
CA TYR A 341 -5.86 0.03 2.37
C TYR A 341 -4.57 -0.66 2.79
N ALA A 342 -4.65 -1.74 3.57
CA ALA A 342 -3.48 -2.56 3.92
C ALA A 342 -2.84 -3.20 2.67
N SER A 343 -3.64 -3.75 1.75
CA SER A 343 -3.14 -4.24 0.45
C SER A 343 -2.53 -3.15 -0.41
N ALA A 344 -3.07 -1.93 -0.38
CA ALA A 344 -2.49 -0.79 -1.08
C ALA A 344 -1.10 -0.42 -0.54
N ARG A 345 -0.89 -0.54 0.78
CA ARG A 345 0.42 -0.34 1.41
C ARG A 345 1.41 -1.42 0.96
N ARG A 346 1.00 -2.70 0.97
CA ARG A 346 1.78 -3.82 0.43
C ARG A 346 2.17 -3.62 -1.03
N ALA A 347 1.24 -3.13 -1.85
CA ALA A 347 1.49 -2.82 -3.26
C ALA A 347 2.54 -1.71 -3.47
N LEU A 348 2.87 -0.90 -2.46
CA LEU A 348 3.92 0.12 -2.53
C LEU A 348 5.32 -0.41 -2.19
N LYS A 349 5.46 -1.67 -1.77
CA LYS A 349 6.76 -2.27 -1.41
C LYS A 349 7.84 -2.14 -2.50
N PRO A 350 7.55 -2.39 -3.80
CA PRO A 350 8.54 -2.18 -4.85
C PRO A 350 9.02 -0.73 -4.96
N PHE A 351 8.15 0.24 -4.67
CA PHE A 351 8.52 1.65 -4.64
C PHE A 351 9.45 1.96 -3.45
N LEU A 352 9.10 1.49 -2.24
CA LEU A 352 9.93 1.70 -1.05
C LEU A 352 11.32 1.04 -1.19
N PHE A 353 11.37 -0.18 -1.71
CA PHE A 353 12.62 -0.86 -2.03
C PHE A 353 13.46 -0.07 -3.07
N ALA A 354 12.80 0.48 -4.09
CA ALA A 354 13.49 1.28 -5.10
C ALA A 354 13.98 2.64 -4.56
N MET A 355 13.34 3.18 -3.51
CA MET A 355 13.81 4.36 -2.78
C MET A 355 15.09 4.07 -2.00
N GLU A 356 15.06 3.00 -1.21
CA GLU A 356 16.17 2.55 -0.38
C GLU A 356 17.42 2.26 -1.23
N ARG A 357 17.26 1.49 -2.33
CA ARG A 357 18.34 1.22 -3.29
C ARG A 357 18.94 2.48 -3.92
N ARG A 358 18.18 3.57 -3.95
CA ARG A 358 18.64 4.89 -4.44
C ARG A 358 19.23 5.77 -3.34
N SER A 359 19.38 5.24 -2.13
CA SER A 359 19.79 5.98 -0.93
C SER A 359 18.93 7.23 -0.73
N MET A 360 17.64 7.12 -1.05
CA MET A 360 16.65 8.13 -0.81
C MET A 360 15.76 7.62 0.31
N SER A 361 15.60 8.40 1.37
CA SER A 361 14.58 8.07 2.35
C SER A 361 13.21 8.24 1.71
N ALA A 362 12.33 7.27 1.97
CA ALA A 362 10.91 7.48 1.73
C ALA A 362 10.33 8.42 2.80
N ASP A 363 10.85 8.46 4.03
CA ASP A 363 10.33 9.28 5.11
C ASP A 363 10.66 10.78 4.90
N PRO A 364 9.66 11.69 4.81
CA PRO A 364 9.92 13.13 4.74
C PRO A 364 10.70 13.68 5.94
N PHE A 365 10.67 13.02 7.10
CA PHE A 365 11.40 13.46 8.30
C PHE A 365 12.92 13.35 8.18
N ASP A 366 13.41 12.49 7.29
CA ASP A 366 14.85 12.35 7.01
C ASP A 366 15.39 13.43 6.07
N LEU A 367 14.52 14.33 5.58
CA LEU A 367 14.87 15.40 4.65
C LEU A 367 15.10 16.73 5.38
N ASP A 368 16.01 17.55 4.84
CA ASP A 368 16.33 18.86 5.41
C ASP A 368 15.05 19.71 5.55
N ASP A 369 14.79 20.18 6.76
CA ASP A 369 13.68 21.07 7.08
C ASP A 369 13.98 22.50 6.61
N LEU A 370 13.10 23.06 5.77
CA LEU A 370 13.18 24.41 5.21
C LEU A 370 12.26 25.40 5.91
N GLY A 371 11.68 25.02 7.06
CA GLY A 371 10.70 25.82 7.78
C GLY A 371 9.27 25.34 7.55
N PRO A 372 8.28 26.01 8.14
CA PRO A 372 6.88 25.64 7.99
C PRO A 372 6.38 25.85 6.56
N ALA A 373 5.63 24.88 6.02
CA ALA A 373 4.99 24.99 4.71
C ALA A 373 3.83 25.99 4.70
N PHE A 374 3.15 26.13 5.85
CA PHE A 374 2.08 27.09 6.07
C PHE A 374 2.31 27.81 7.39
N GLU A 375 2.15 29.13 7.42
CA GLU A 375 2.34 29.93 8.63
C GLU A 375 1.33 29.56 9.74
N SER A 376 0.10 29.20 9.36
CA SER A 376 -0.95 28.73 10.28
C SER A 376 -0.85 27.25 10.66
N LEU A 377 0.07 26.49 10.06
CA LEU A 377 0.25 25.08 10.35
C LEU A 377 1.75 24.75 10.46
N PRO A 378 2.43 25.26 11.51
CA PRO A 378 3.90 25.22 11.61
C PRO A 378 4.48 23.82 11.74
N ASP A 379 3.65 22.86 12.16
CA ASP A 379 3.96 21.43 12.26
C ASP A 379 4.16 20.77 10.89
N VAL A 380 3.56 21.31 9.83
CA VAL A 380 3.79 20.84 8.45
C VAL A 380 5.01 21.55 7.92
N ARG A 381 6.07 20.80 7.65
CA ARG A 381 7.36 21.31 7.24
C ARG A 381 7.52 21.26 5.73
N ARG A 382 8.17 22.27 5.17
CA ARG A 382 8.67 22.22 3.81
C ARG A 382 9.98 21.48 3.83
N ARG A 383 10.12 20.43 3.02
CA ARG A 383 11.33 19.58 2.98
C ARG A 383 12.17 19.86 1.74
N ARG A 384 13.50 19.79 1.86
CA ARG A 384 14.40 19.80 0.70
C ARG A 384 14.44 18.41 0.07
N VAL A 385 13.88 18.34 -1.13
CA VAL A 385 13.79 17.10 -1.89
C VAL A 385 15.08 16.85 -2.67
N PRO A 386 15.75 15.70 -2.49
CA PRO A 386 16.84 15.31 -3.38
C PRO A 386 16.29 14.96 -4.77
N LEU A 387 16.61 15.79 -5.78
CA LEU A 387 16.17 15.59 -7.17
C LEU A 387 16.86 14.46 -7.91
N VAL A 388 18.08 14.16 -7.48
CA VAL A 388 18.96 13.19 -8.09
C VAL A 388 19.54 12.41 -6.93
N ALA A 389 19.57 11.09 -7.05
CA ALA A 389 20.35 10.29 -6.11
C ALA A 389 21.76 10.91 -6.01
N LYS A 390 22.26 11.11 -4.77
CA LYS A 390 23.55 11.79 -4.50
C LYS A 390 24.73 11.16 -5.25
N ARG A 391 24.56 9.93 -5.72
CA ARG A 391 25.41 9.27 -6.71
C ARG A 391 24.50 8.84 -7.86
N GLY A 392 25.00 8.86 -9.09
CA GLY A 392 24.43 7.99 -10.12
C GLY A 392 24.62 6.57 -9.62
N ILE A 393 23.63 6.05 -8.89
CA ILE A 393 23.73 4.72 -8.31
C ILE A 393 23.60 3.81 -9.49
N SER A 394 24.76 3.33 -9.90
CA SER A 394 24.89 2.14 -10.69
C SER A 394 24.38 1.02 -9.80
N VAL A 395 23.07 0.78 -9.81
CA VAL A 395 22.48 -0.15 -8.86
C VAL A 395 22.83 -1.56 -9.30
N VAL A 396 23.79 -2.14 -8.57
CA VAL A 396 24.14 -3.56 -8.54
C VAL A 396 23.22 -4.17 -7.50
N ASP A 397 22.12 -4.82 -7.90
CA ASP A 397 21.49 -5.77 -6.97
C ASP A 397 22.37 -7.01 -6.81
N ASP A 398 21.91 -7.93 -5.99
CA ASP A 398 22.48 -9.24 -5.70
C ASP A 398 22.76 -10.05 -6.98
N HIS A 399 22.22 -9.64 -8.13
CA HIS A 399 22.52 -10.20 -9.44
C HIS A 399 23.41 -9.32 -10.33
N GLY A 400 24.16 -8.34 -9.79
CA GLY A 400 25.24 -7.65 -10.49
C GLY A 400 24.85 -6.50 -11.45
N TRP A 401 23.67 -5.91 -11.32
CA TRP A 401 23.15 -4.90 -12.24
C TRP A 401 23.88 -3.56 -12.21
N VAL A 402 23.68 -2.68 -13.19
CA VAL A 402 23.99 -1.25 -13.05
C VAL A 402 22.92 -0.51 -13.82
N PHE A 403 21.86 -0.14 -13.14
CA PHE A 403 20.86 0.76 -13.69
C PHE A 403 21.37 2.19 -13.57
N VAL A 404 21.95 2.74 -14.63
CA VAL A 404 22.09 4.21 -14.75
C VAL A 404 20.77 4.74 -15.29
N THR A 405 19.73 4.79 -14.46
CA THR A 405 18.52 5.57 -14.80
C THR A 405 18.89 7.04 -14.72
N LYS A 406 19.41 7.61 -15.81
CA LYS A 406 19.56 9.07 -15.95
C LYS A 406 18.20 9.76 -15.87
N ASP A 407 17.15 9.05 -16.28
CA ASP A 407 15.78 9.51 -16.20
C ASP A 407 15.13 8.91 -14.95
N MET A 408 15.11 9.72 -13.89
CA MET A 408 14.54 9.39 -12.59
C MET A 408 13.09 9.89 -12.34
N PRO A 409 12.14 10.11 -13.28
CA PRO A 409 11.07 11.04 -12.93
C PRO A 409 9.62 10.52 -12.97
N ARG A 410 9.20 9.54 -13.78
CA ARG A 410 7.74 9.45 -14.07
C ARG A 410 6.86 8.96 -12.92
N LEU A 411 7.36 8.09 -12.04
CA LEU A 411 6.52 7.21 -11.23
C LEU A 411 6.49 7.59 -9.75
N PHE A 412 7.56 8.26 -9.30
CA PHE A 412 7.77 8.69 -7.92
C PHE A 412 6.56 9.44 -7.35
N ALA A 413 6.11 10.49 -8.05
CA ALA A 413 5.04 11.34 -7.54
C ALA A 413 3.69 10.60 -7.44
N GLY A 414 3.43 9.61 -8.29
CA GLY A 414 2.19 8.82 -8.23
C GLY A 414 2.15 7.94 -6.98
N SER A 415 3.23 7.20 -6.74
CA SER A 415 3.37 6.33 -5.56
C SER A 415 3.38 7.14 -4.28
N MET A 416 4.08 8.27 -4.27
CA MET A 416 4.13 9.20 -3.12
C MET A 416 2.76 9.79 -2.77
N VAL A 417 1.99 10.24 -3.76
CA VAL A 417 0.63 10.74 -3.50
C VAL A 417 -0.27 9.63 -2.97
N THR A 418 -0.08 8.39 -3.43
CA THR A 418 -0.87 7.24 -2.95
C THR A 418 -0.49 6.87 -1.52
N LEU A 419 0.81 6.84 -1.20
CA LEU A 419 1.31 6.64 0.17
C LEU A 419 0.79 7.74 1.10
N ALA A 420 0.88 9.00 0.68
CA ALA A 420 0.33 10.13 1.43
C ALA A 420 -1.18 9.99 1.70
N ASN A 421 -1.95 9.47 0.73
CA ASN A 421 -3.37 9.21 0.97
C ASN A 421 -3.58 8.12 2.03
N LEU A 422 -2.75 7.07 2.05
CA LEU A 422 -2.83 6.03 3.09
C LEU A 422 -2.46 6.59 4.47
N GLU A 423 -1.43 7.43 4.56
CA GLU A 423 -1.05 8.13 5.79
C GLU A 423 -2.19 9.01 6.31
N PHE A 424 -2.84 9.78 5.42
CA PHE A 424 -4.00 10.58 5.79
C PHE A 424 -5.14 9.73 6.35
N LEU A 425 -5.43 8.59 5.70
CA LEU A 425 -6.45 7.65 6.18
C LEU A 425 -6.10 7.04 7.54
N GLY A 426 -4.80 6.96 7.86
CA GLY A 426 -4.29 6.54 9.16
C GLY A 426 -4.14 7.63 10.21
N GLY A 427 -4.54 8.88 9.92
CA GLY A 427 -4.40 10.01 10.84
C GLY A 427 -3.09 10.78 10.74
N ASP A 428 -2.11 10.30 9.98
CA ASP A 428 -0.86 11.02 9.77
C ASP A 428 -1.01 12.05 8.65
N TRP A 429 -1.88 13.03 8.92
CA TRP A 429 -2.15 14.12 8.00
C TRP A 429 -0.92 15.01 7.78
N LYS A 430 0.01 15.06 8.76
CA LYS A 430 1.27 15.81 8.65
C LYS A 430 2.15 15.21 7.55
N ARG A 431 2.51 13.92 7.66
CA ARG A 431 3.29 13.23 6.62
C ARG A 431 2.58 13.26 5.29
N SER A 432 1.27 13.06 5.27
CA SER A 432 0.48 13.14 4.05
C SER A 432 0.66 14.47 3.32
N ILE A 433 0.46 15.60 4.01
CA ILE A 433 0.58 16.93 3.41
C ILE A 433 2.04 17.19 2.98
N GLU A 434 3.03 16.88 3.84
CA GLU A 434 4.45 17.06 3.51
C GLU A 434 4.85 16.26 2.25
N ARG A 435 4.41 15.00 2.12
CA ARG A 435 4.67 14.17 0.94
C ARG A 435 3.97 14.67 -0.32
N LYS A 436 2.74 15.18 -0.20
CA LYS A 436 2.04 15.78 -1.34
C LYS A 436 2.72 17.08 -1.78
N LEU A 437 3.19 17.91 -0.84
CA LEU A 437 3.99 19.09 -1.16
C LEU A 437 5.33 18.71 -1.80
N TRP A 438 5.99 17.66 -1.31
CA TRP A 438 7.16 17.09 -1.97
C TRP A 438 6.82 16.68 -3.41
N ALA A 439 5.78 15.88 -3.64
CA ALA A 439 5.40 15.46 -4.99
C ALA A 439 5.09 16.65 -5.92
N ALA A 440 4.55 17.75 -5.38
CA ALA A 440 4.36 19.00 -6.11
C ALA A 440 5.70 19.69 -6.44
N ASP A 441 6.58 19.90 -5.45
CA ASP A 441 7.91 20.51 -5.64
C ASP A 441 8.77 19.71 -6.63
N TRP A 442 8.71 18.38 -6.56
CA TRP A 442 9.35 17.49 -7.53
C TRP A 442 8.79 17.70 -8.94
N SER A 443 7.46 17.82 -9.06
CA SER A 443 6.79 18.03 -10.35
C SER A 443 7.16 19.37 -10.99
N ASP A 444 7.44 20.39 -10.18
CA ASP A 444 7.90 21.71 -10.64
C ASP A 444 9.27 21.61 -11.29
N GLN A 445 10.16 20.89 -10.65
CA GLN A 445 11.54 20.72 -11.10
C GLN A 445 11.66 19.84 -12.36
N MET A 446 10.63 19.02 -12.61
CA MET A 446 10.51 18.14 -13.79
C MET A 446 9.59 18.70 -14.86
N HIS A 447 9.00 19.88 -14.66
CA HIS A 447 8.16 20.51 -15.67
C HIS A 447 8.94 20.75 -16.97
N GLY A 448 8.34 20.39 -18.10
CA GLY A 448 8.99 20.43 -19.42
C GLY A 448 9.99 19.29 -19.69
N LYS A 449 10.47 18.59 -18.65
CA LYS A 449 11.34 17.40 -18.78
C LYS A 449 10.52 16.11 -18.85
N VAL A 450 9.40 16.08 -18.15
CA VAL A 450 8.50 14.93 -18.08
C VAL A 450 7.08 15.31 -18.45
N GLN A 451 6.51 14.58 -19.42
CA GLN A 451 5.17 14.83 -19.95
C GLN A 451 4.08 14.83 -18.86
N GLU A 452 4.19 13.96 -17.86
CA GLU A 452 3.20 13.80 -16.79
C GLU A 452 3.41 14.73 -15.58
N ALA A 453 4.50 15.52 -15.54
CA ALA A 453 4.81 16.34 -14.37
C ALA A 453 3.67 17.34 -14.05
N GLY A 454 3.00 17.86 -15.08
CA GLY A 454 1.80 18.70 -14.89
C GLY A 454 0.67 17.98 -14.16
N ALA A 455 0.27 16.79 -14.62
CA ALA A 455 -0.76 15.97 -13.98
C ALA A 455 -0.42 15.64 -12.53
N ARG A 456 0.83 15.28 -12.24
CA ARG A 456 1.30 14.95 -10.89
C ARG A 456 1.26 16.15 -9.96
N TRP A 457 1.67 17.33 -10.44
CA TRP A 457 1.53 18.57 -9.69
C TRP A 457 0.07 18.84 -9.32
N TYR A 458 -0.84 18.76 -10.31
CA TYR A 458 -2.26 19.00 -10.08
C TYR A 458 -2.88 18.00 -9.09
N SER A 459 -2.52 16.72 -9.20
CA SER A 459 -3.01 15.68 -8.30
C SER A 459 -2.52 15.92 -6.87
N SER A 460 -1.26 16.31 -6.70
CA SER A 460 -0.64 16.53 -5.40
C SER A 460 -1.27 17.74 -4.69
N MET A 461 -1.37 18.88 -5.38
CA MET A 461 -2.00 20.09 -4.83
C MET A 461 -3.49 19.88 -4.53
N SER A 462 -4.19 19.09 -5.35
CA SER A 462 -5.59 18.74 -5.07
C SER A 462 -5.72 17.81 -3.86
N GLY A 463 -4.71 16.98 -3.59
CA GLY A 463 -4.59 16.20 -2.37
C GLY A 463 -4.42 17.10 -1.16
N VAL A 464 -3.42 18.01 -1.18
CA VAL A 464 -3.18 18.99 -0.11
C VAL A 464 -4.46 19.77 0.22
N ALA A 465 -5.15 20.29 -0.80
CA ALA A 465 -6.41 21.01 -0.60
C ALA A 465 -7.50 20.15 0.05
N GLY A 466 -7.55 18.85 -0.24
CA GLY A 466 -8.53 17.92 0.34
C GLY A 466 -8.23 17.56 1.79
N ASP A 467 -6.96 17.36 2.12
CA ASP A 467 -6.52 17.11 3.49
C ASP A 467 -6.81 18.34 4.37
N LEU A 468 -6.44 19.53 3.90
CA LEU A 468 -6.73 20.80 4.60
C LEU A 468 -8.23 21.06 4.77
N GLU A 469 -9.05 20.74 3.76
CA GLU A 469 -10.51 20.82 3.85
C GLU A 469 -11.04 19.88 4.95
N THR A 470 -10.55 18.65 5.01
CA THR A 470 -10.97 17.66 6.01
C THR A 470 -10.55 18.07 7.43
N LEU A 471 -9.37 18.68 7.57
CA LEU A 471 -8.89 19.27 8.83
C LEU A 471 -9.62 20.57 9.21
N GLY A 472 -10.57 21.07 8.41
CA GLY A 472 -11.29 22.31 8.70
C GLY A 472 -10.48 23.59 8.45
N LEU A 473 -9.35 23.53 7.75
CA LEU A 473 -8.50 24.67 7.37
C LEU A 473 -8.95 25.25 6.01
N TYR A 474 -10.19 25.71 5.96
CA TYR A 474 -10.88 26.07 4.71
C TYR A 474 -10.20 27.20 3.93
N GLU A 475 -9.60 28.18 4.61
CA GLU A 475 -8.91 29.29 3.97
C GLU A 475 -7.66 28.83 3.21
N LEU A 476 -6.84 27.96 3.82
CA LEU A 476 -5.67 27.36 3.16
C LEU A 476 -6.09 26.42 2.02
N ALA A 477 -7.19 25.68 2.20
CA ALA A 477 -7.74 24.84 1.15
C ALA A 477 -8.21 25.68 -0.06
N ASP A 478 -8.88 26.83 0.16
CA ASP A 478 -9.27 27.74 -0.94
C ASP A 478 -8.05 28.30 -1.64
N GLU A 479 -7.01 28.67 -0.89
CA GLU A 479 -5.74 29.15 -1.45
C GLU A 479 -5.09 28.11 -2.38
N CYS A 480 -4.99 26.85 -1.94
CA CYS A 480 -4.47 25.77 -2.77
C CYS A 480 -5.30 25.58 -4.06
N ASN A 481 -6.62 25.63 -3.95
CA ASN A 481 -7.52 25.53 -5.11
C ASN A 481 -7.38 26.72 -6.07
N ARG A 482 -7.16 27.93 -5.56
CA ARG A 482 -6.87 29.12 -6.38
C ARG A 482 -5.57 28.93 -7.16
N THR A 483 -4.50 28.48 -6.49
CA THR A 483 -3.21 28.16 -7.13
C THR A 483 -3.37 27.14 -8.27
N ILE A 484 -4.19 26.11 -8.08
CA ILE A 484 -4.51 25.13 -9.14
C ILE A 484 -5.20 25.78 -10.35
N ILE A 485 -6.18 26.66 -10.11
CA ILE A 485 -6.94 27.32 -11.18
C ILE A 485 -6.04 28.25 -12.00
N GLU A 486 -5.16 28.99 -11.33
CA GLU A 486 -4.29 30.00 -11.92
C GLU A 486 -3.05 29.40 -12.61
N ALA A 487 -2.65 28.18 -12.23
CA ALA A 487 -1.50 27.51 -12.81
C ALA A 487 -1.61 27.32 -14.34
N LYS A 488 -0.58 27.77 -15.07
CA LYS A 488 -0.44 27.66 -16.53
C LYS A 488 0.48 26.51 -16.93
N ARG A 489 0.15 25.27 -16.53
CA ARG A 489 0.94 24.07 -16.86
C ARG A 489 0.33 23.35 -18.06
N SER A 490 1.15 23.00 -19.06
CA SER A 490 0.70 22.17 -20.17
C SER A 490 0.50 20.73 -19.69
N ASP A 491 -0.76 20.27 -19.70
CA ASP A 491 -1.09 18.91 -19.30
C ASP A 491 -2.46 18.49 -19.88
N PRO A 492 -2.60 17.25 -20.41
CA PRO A 492 -3.88 16.78 -20.94
C PRO A 492 -4.99 16.65 -19.88
N TYR A 493 -4.64 16.52 -18.60
CA TYR A 493 -5.56 16.40 -17.47
C TYR A 493 -5.83 17.72 -16.75
N GLN A 494 -5.16 18.83 -17.08
CA GLN A 494 -5.31 20.12 -16.38
C GLN A 494 -6.79 20.56 -16.24
N ASN A 495 -7.61 20.28 -17.26
CA ASN A 495 -9.01 20.67 -17.28
C ASN A 495 -9.81 19.96 -16.19
N ARG A 496 -9.52 18.68 -15.91
CA ARG A 496 -10.16 17.92 -14.83
C ARG A 496 -9.84 18.55 -13.47
N SER A 497 -8.56 18.81 -13.21
CA SER A 497 -8.12 19.33 -11.91
C SER A 497 -8.60 20.75 -11.67
N LYS A 498 -8.60 21.61 -12.68
CA LYS A 498 -9.16 22.97 -12.61
C LYS A 498 -10.67 22.98 -12.36
N LEU A 499 -11.43 22.07 -12.99
CA LEU A 499 -12.86 21.91 -12.73
C LEU A 499 -13.11 21.45 -11.28
N SER A 500 -12.31 20.50 -10.79
CA SER A 500 -12.40 19.99 -9.42
C SER A 500 -12.08 21.09 -8.40
N ALA A 501 -11.03 21.87 -8.63
CA ALA A 501 -10.68 23.01 -7.80
C ALA A 501 -11.80 24.06 -7.77
N ARG A 502 -12.39 24.43 -8.91
CA ARG A 502 -13.54 25.37 -8.94
C ARG A 502 -14.73 24.86 -8.14
N HIS A 503 -15.08 23.58 -8.31
CA HIS A 503 -16.14 22.94 -7.53
C HIS A 503 -15.85 23.01 -6.02
N ARG A 504 -14.64 22.65 -5.59
CA ARG A 504 -14.26 22.70 -4.18
C ARG A 504 -14.29 24.10 -3.61
N ARG A 505 -13.86 25.12 -4.36
CA ARG A 505 -13.99 26.53 -3.92
C ARG A 505 -15.44 26.92 -3.66
N ILE A 506 -16.39 26.49 -4.49
CA ILE A 506 -17.82 26.72 -4.23
C ILE A 506 -18.23 26.00 -2.95
N ALA A 507 -17.81 24.74 -2.76
CA ALA A 507 -18.12 23.99 -1.54
C ALA A 507 -17.58 24.67 -0.26
N LEU A 508 -16.34 25.17 -0.29
CA LEU A 508 -15.71 25.89 0.82
C LEU A 508 -16.44 27.21 1.12
N ARG A 509 -16.83 27.97 0.09
CA ARG A 509 -17.62 29.21 0.27
C ARG A 509 -18.96 28.97 0.95
N LEU A 510 -19.64 27.87 0.61
CA LEU A 510 -20.89 27.47 1.28
C LEU A 510 -20.69 27.16 2.77
N MET A 511 -19.48 26.77 3.19
CA MET A 511 -19.16 26.56 4.61
C MET A 511 -18.88 27.88 5.35
N GLN A 512 -18.60 28.97 4.62
CA GLN A 512 -18.22 30.27 5.17
C GLN A 512 -19.33 31.34 5.07
N GLY A 513 -20.41 31.10 4.32
CA GLY A 513 -21.44 32.12 4.09
C GLY A 513 -22.63 31.68 3.24
N PRO A 514 -23.54 32.62 2.90
CA PRO A 514 -24.76 32.33 2.18
C PRO A 514 -24.49 31.92 0.73
N ALA A 515 -25.37 31.08 0.18
CA ALA A 515 -25.33 30.68 -1.22
C ALA A 515 -25.84 31.78 -2.16
N GLU A 516 -25.35 31.75 -3.40
CA GLU A 516 -25.85 32.61 -4.49
C GLU A 516 -26.39 31.76 -5.65
N GLU A 517 -27.42 32.25 -6.34
CA GLU A 517 -27.97 31.59 -7.53
C GLU A 517 -26.94 31.46 -8.67
N SER A 518 -25.93 32.33 -8.69
CA SER A 518 -24.77 32.28 -9.60
C SER A 518 -23.99 30.96 -9.44
N MET A 519 -23.86 30.46 -8.21
CA MET A 519 -23.13 29.22 -7.89
C MET A 519 -23.83 27.99 -8.48
N LEU A 520 -25.17 27.95 -8.49
CA LEU A 520 -25.92 26.86 -9.13
C LEU A 520 -25.64 26.77 -10.63
N LYS A 521 -25.57 27.92 -11.31
CA LYS A 521 -25.23 27.99 -12.75
C LYS A 521 -23.81 27.50 -13.01
N GLU A 522 -22.86 27.88 -12.16
CA GLU A 522 -21.47 27.42 -12.26
C GLU A 522 -21.37 25.90 -12.00
N LEU A 523 -22.01 25.38 -10.95
CA LEU A 523 -22.02 23.95 -10.63
C LEU A 523 -22.63 23.12 -11.77
N ALA A 524 -23.73 23.56 -12.38
CA ALA A 524 -24.31 22.90 -13.54
C ALA A 524 -23.34 22.85 -14.74
N THR A 525 -22.59 23.94 -14.95
CA THR A 525 -21.55 24.01 -15.99
C THR A 525 -20.39 23.05 -15.68
N ILE A 526 -19.91 23.02 -14.43
CA ILE A 526 -18.84 22.12 -13.99
C ILE A 526 -19.28 20.66 -14.16
N HIS A 527 -20.47 20.30 -13.66
CA HIS A 527 -21.02 18.95 -13.77
C HIS A 527 -21.12 18.49 -15.23
N SER A 528 -21.69 19.31 -16.11
CA SER A 528 -21.79 19.00 -17.55
C SER A 528 -20.42 18.75 -18.20
N ARG A 529 -19.41 19.56 -17.86
CA ARG A 529 -18.05 19.42 -18.38
C ARG A 529 -17.34 18.18 -17.81
N MET A 530 -17.49 17.92 -16.52
CA MET A 530 -16.90 16.74 -15.87
C MET A 530 -17.51 15.44 -16.40
N LYS A 531 -18.83 15.39 -16.56
CA LYS A 531 -19.55 14.21 -17.07
C LYS A 531 -19.14 13.83 -18.50
N LYS A 532 -18.78 14.82 -19.34
CA LYS A 532 -18.27 14.61 -20.70
C LYS A 532 -16.78 14.26 -20.76
N ASN A 533 -16.04 14.40 -19.66
CA ASN A 533 -14.61 14.16 -19.64
C ASN A 533 -14.33 12.66 -19.39
N PRO A 534 -13.67 11.94 -20.32
CA PRO A 534 -13.41 10.51 -20.17
C PRO A 534 -12.42 10.17 -19.04
N PHE A 535 -11.72 11.16 -18.47
CA PHE A 535 -10.77 10.97 -17.38
C PHE A 535 -11.36 11.29 -16.00
N VAL A 536 -12.64 11.64 -15.92
CA VAL A 536 -13.35 11.88 -14.65
C VAL A 536 -14.19 10.64 -14.32
N ILE A 537 -14.06 10.13 -13.10
CA ILE A 537 -14.87 9.02 -12.60
C ILE A 537 -16.23 9.52 -12.10
N ARG A 538 -17.19 8.61 -12.04
CA ARG A 538 -18.58 8.90 -11.62
C ARG A 538 -18.67 9.65 -10.30
N ALA A 539 -17.99 9.14 -9.28
CA ALA A 539 -17.99 9.73 -7.94
C ALA A 539 -17.59 11.22 -7.94
N THR A 540 -16.65 11.63 -8.79
CA THR A 540 -16.16 13.03 -8.83
C THR A 540 -17.20 14.01 -9.40
N TRP A 541 -17.98 13.62 -10.41
CA TRP A 541 -19.03 14.53 -10.90
C TRP A 541 -20.30 14.45 -10.05
N GLU A 542 -20.56 13.33 -9.37
CA GLU A 542 -21.64 13.26 -8.38
C GLU A 542 -21.37 14.13 -7.15
N SER A 543 -20.11 14.32 -6.73
CA SER A 543 -19.81 15.27 -5.65
C SER A 543 -20.17 16.72 -5.99
N VAL A 544 -20.22 17.08 -7.29
CA VAL A 544 -20.72 18.39 -7.74
C VAL A 544 -22.21 18.52 -7.48
N GLU A 545 -22.98 17.44 -7.69
CA GLU A 545 -24.43 17.42 -7.40
C GLU A 545 -24.71 17.43 -5.89
N VAL A 546 -23.84 16.83 -5.06
CA VAL A 546 -23.93 16.99 -3.59
C VAL A 546 -23.73 18.45 -3.19
N THR A 547 -22.71 19.14 -3.72
CA THR A 547 -22.50 20.57 -3.47
C THR A 547 -23.65 21.42 -4.02
N ARG A 548 -24.27 21.00 -5.13
CA ARG A 548 -25.47 21.65 -5.66
C ARG A 548 -26.65 21.49 -4.71
N ALA A 549 -26.86 20.31 -4.11
CA ALA A 549 -27.88 20.12 -3.09
C ALA A 549 -27.65 21.01 -1.86
N LYS A 550 -26.40 21.12 -1.38
CA LYS A 550 -26.03 22.09 -0.33
C LYS A 550 -26.46 23.51 -0.67
N CYS A 551 -26.09 23.96 -1.88
CA CYS A 551 -26.46 25.28 -2.38
C CYS A 551 -27.98 25.49 -2.42
N LEU A 552 -28.75 24.48 -2.83
CA LEU A 552 -30.21 24.52 -2.82
C LEU A 552 -30.80 24.65 -1.40
N PHE A 553 -30.25 23.97 -0.39
CA PHE A 553 -30.66 24.15 1.01
C PHE A 553 -30.43 25.60 1.48
N PHE A 554 -29.25 26.16 1.23
CA PHE A 554 -28.95 27.56 1.59
C PHE A 554 -29.83 28.59 0.87
N LEU A 555 -30.35 28.26 -0.31
CA LEU A 555 -31.29 29.09 -1.06
C LEU A 555 -32.76 28.85 -0.67
N GLY A 556 -33.04 28.03 0.34
CA GLY A 556 -34.40 27.69 0.80
C GLY A 556 -35.16 26.74 -0.14
N LYS A 557 -34.49 26.12 -1.13
CA LYS A 557 -35.09 25.17 -2.09
C LYS A 557 -34.98 23.73 -1.57
N GLU A 558 -35.44 23.50 -0.35
CA GLU A 558 -35.19 22.24 0.39
C GLU A 558 -35.75 20.99 -0.30
N ASN A 559 -36.95 21.07 -0.87
CA ASN A 559 -37.57 19.93 -1.56
C ASN A 559 -36.76 19.47 -2.78
N GLU A 560 -36.20 20.42 -3.54
CA GLU A 560 -35.32 20.11 -4.68
C GLU A 560 -34.00 19.50 -4.21
N ALA A 561 -33.44 20.03 -3.12
CA ALA A 561 -32.21 19.53 -2.52
C ALA A 561 -32.38 18.08 -2.01
N GLU A 562 -33.45 17.81 -1.28
CA GLU A 562 -33.75 16.49 -0.72
C GLU A 562 -34.04 15.45 -1.81
N ALA A 563 -34.76 15.84 -2.88
CA ALA A 563 -34.99 14.98 -4.03
C ALA A 563 -33.67 14.62 -4.73
N LEU A 564 -32.76 15.58 -4.89
CA LEU A 564 -31.44 15.37 -5.48
C LEU A 564 -30.58 14.42 -4.63
N LEU A 565 -30.48 14.68 -3.32
CA LEU A 565 -29.73 13.81 -2.40
C LEU A 565 -30.32 12.40 -2.36
N THR A 566 -31.65 12.27 -2.31
CA THR A 566 -32.31 10.96 -2.33
C THR A 566 -32.00 10.17 -3.60
N GLY A 567 -31.99 10.83 -4.76
CA GLY A 567 -31.58 10.21 -6.02
C GLY A 567 -30.14 9.70 -5.98
N LEU A 568 -29.21 10.50 -5.46
CA LEU A 568 -27.81 10.14 -5.31
C LEU A 568 -27.61 9.00 -4.30
N VAL A 569 -28.29 9.03 -3.15
CA VAL A 569 -28.26 7.97 -2.13
C VAL A 569 -28.76 6.64 -2.69
N LYS A 570 -29.86 6.64 -3.46
CA LYS A 570 -30.36 5.44 -4.15
C LYS A 570 -29.35 4.85 -5.13
N SER A 571 -28.47 5.69 -5.68
CA SER A 571 -27.40 5.26 -6.56
C SER A 571 -26.12 4.80 -5.85
N GLY A 572 -26.12 4.77 -4.51
CA GLY A 572 -24.98 4.35 -3.69
C GLY A 572 -23.99 5.47 -3.37
N ASN A 573 -24.32 6.75 -3.62
CA ASN A 573 -23.39 7.84 -3.35
C ASN A 573 -23.25 8.11 -1.84
N ARG A 574 -22.06 7.84 -1.30
CA ARG A 574 -21.71 8.03 0.11
C ARG A 574 -21.84 9.47 0.58
N ALA A 575 -21.21 10.41 -0.14
CA ALA A 575 -21.17 11.81 0.25
C ALA A 575 -22.58 12.43 0.31
N ALA A 576 -23.47 12.01 -0.60
CA ALA A 576 -24.87 12.42 -0.57
C ALA A 576 -25.61 11.90 0.67
N ARG A 577 -25.28 10.70 1.16
CA ARG A 577 -25.91 10.12 2.35
C ARG A 577 -25.52 10.89 3.61
N PHE A 578 -24.22 11.13 3.80
CA PHE A 578 -23.71 11.98 4.87
C PHE A 578 -24.34 13.37 4.84
N GLU A 579 -24.40 13.98 3.66
CA GLU A 579 -24.99 15.30 3.53
C GLU A 579 -26.48 15.31 3.86
N ARG A 580 -27.21 14.26 3.45
CA ARG A 580 -28.64 14.12 3.78
C ARG A 580 -28.86 14.02 5.28
N ILE A 581 -28.07 13.19 5.99
CA ILE A 581 -28.11 13.10 7.45
C ILE A 581 -27.88 14.49 8.06
N ARG A 582 -26.81 15.19 7.66
CA ARG A 582 -26.47 16.52 8.17
C ARG A 582 -27.61 17.51 7.97
N GLN A 583 -28.18 17.58 6.77
CA GLN A 583 -29.25 18.54 6.44
C GLN A 583 -30.58 18.21 7.12
N ARG A 584 -30.90 16.92 7.30
CA ARG A 584 -32.08 16.51 8.08
C ARG A 584 -31.91 16.83 9.57
N LEU A 585 -30.75 16.57 10.14
CA LEU A 585 -30.41 16.91 11.52
C LEU A 585 -30.51 18.43 11.76
N LEU A 586 -29.91 19.24 10.88
CA LEU A 586 -29.98 20.70 10.94
C LEU A 586 -31.42 21.21 10.84
N GLY A 587 -32.24 20.62 9.97
CA GLY A 587 -33.65 20.96 9.79
C GLY A 587 -34.61 20.35 10.83
N GLY A 588 -34.13 19.63 11.84
CA GLY A 588 -34.97 19.02 12.87
C GLY A 588 -35.85 17.86 12.36
N ARG A 589 -35.48 17.23 11.24
CA ARG A 589 -36.20 16.10 10.63
C ARG A 589 -35.59 14.78 11.07
N PHE A 590 -36.10 14.20 12.16
CA PHE A 590 -35.50 13.03 12.81
C PHE A 590 -36.00 11.67 12.30
N ASP A 591 -37.11 11.64 11.57
CA ASP A 591 -37.75 10.40 11.13
C ASP A 591 -36.81 9.52 10.29
N GLY A 592 -36.57 8.31 10.80
CA GLY A 592 -35.74 7.29 10.15
C GLY A 592 -34.23 7.54 10.21
N LEU A 593 -33.76 8.63 10.84
CA LEU A 593 -32.32 8.93 10.90
C LEU A 593 -31.52 7.89 11.71
N ASP A 594 -32.10 7.33 12.76
CA ASP A 594 -31.42 6.35 13.63
C ASP A 594 -30.92 5.11 12.84
N GLY A 595 -31.81 4.54 12.02
CA GLY A 595 -31.44 3.45 11.11
C GLY A 595 -30.49 3.89 10.00
N GLU A 596 -30.54 5.15 9.59
CA GLU A 596 -29.61 5.71 8.60
C GLU A 596 -28.19 5.85 9.17
N PHE A 597 -28.03 6.34 10.40
CA PHE A 597 -26.75 6.37 11.11
C PHE A 597 -26.12 4.99 11.21
N THR A 598 -26.88 4.00 11.67
CA THR A 598 -26.42 2.60 11.78
C THR A 598 -25.99 2.04 10.42
N THR A 599 -26.77 2.31 9.37
CA THR A 599 -26.44 1.88 8.01
C THR A 599 -25.16 2.56 7.50
N VAL A 600 -24.97 3.85 7.77
CA VAL A 600 -23.77 4.58 7.36
C VAL A 600 -22.55 4.10 8.13
N LEU A 601 -22.65 3.91 9.45
CA LEU A 601 -21.57 3.38 10.27
C LEU A 601 -21.11 2.01 9.75
N THR A 602 -22.06 1.10 9.49
CA THR A 602 -21.78 -0.21 8.90
C THR A 602 -21.00 -0.07 7.58
N LYS A 603 -21.42 0.84 6.70
CA LYS A 603 -20.74 1.07 5.42
C LYS A 603 -19.35 1.70 5.57
N ILE A 604 -19.18 2.68 6.46
CA ILE A 604 -17.85 3.24 6.76
C ILE A 604 -16.90 2.15 7.24
N ARG A 605 -17.41 1.26 8.10
CA ARG A 605 -16.65 0.13 8.63
C ARG A 605 -16.28 -0.86 7.53
N GLU A 606 -17.22 -1.28 6.69
CA GLU A 606 -16.95 -2.10 5.49
C GLU A 606 -15.92 -1.46 4.54
N TRP A 607 -15.85 -0.13 4.52
CA TRP A 607 -14.88 0.62 3.72
C TRP A 607 -13.58 0.94 4.46
N GLY A 608 -13.42 0.58 5.74
CA GLY A 608 -12.18 0.83 6.49
C GLY A 608 -11.90 2.32 6.73
N ARG A 609 -12.89 3.19 6.56
CA ARG A 609 -12.73 4.65 6.61
C ARG A 609 -12.79 5.14 8.06
N LYS A 610 -11.92 4.62 8.93
CA LYS A 610 -11.97 4.86 10.39
C LYS A 610 -11.98 6.35 10.76
N ILE A 611 -11.23 7.19 10.05
CA ILE A 611 -11.24 8.66 10.23
C ILE A 611 -12.62 9.30 10.00
N ASP A 612 -13.46 8.74 9.11
CA ASP A 612 -14.82 9.23 8.85
C ASP A 612 -15.79 8.88 10.00
N GLU A 613 -15.45 7.90 10.86
CA GLU A 613 -16.30 7.51 11.98
C GLU A 613 -16.40 8.64 13.01
N ALA A 614 -15.35 9.42 13.23
CA ALA A 614 -15.34 10.54 14.17
C ALA A 614 -16.47 11.55 13.87
N GLU A 615 -16.57 12.01 12.61
CA GLU A 615 -17.64 12.92 12.21
C GLU A 615 -19.03 12.26 12.32
N LEU A 616 -19.15 10.98 11.98
CA LEU A 616 -20.44 10.29 12.09
C LEU A 616 -20.89 10.17 13.55
N TYR A 617 -19.99 9.81 14.46
CA TYR A 617 -20.26 9.75 15.89
C TYR A 617 -20.65 11.12 16.46
N SER A 618 -19.97 12.18 16.04
CA SER A 618 -20.30 13.56 16.39
C SER A 618 -21.73 13.94 15.97
N LEU A 619 -22.11 13.65 14.72
CA LEU A 619 -23.46 13.90 14.20
C LEU A 619 -24.51 13.01 14.87
N TYR A 620 -24.16 11.77 15.19
CA TYR A 620 -25.08 10.84 15.84
C TYR A 620 -25.34 11.26 17.29
N ALA A 621 -24.31 11.73 18.01
CA ALA A 621 -24.45 12.32 19.32
C ALA A 621 -25.39 13.55 19.29
N ASP A 622 -25.25 14.44 18.32
CA ASP A 622 -26.17 15.58 18.14
C ASP A 622 -27.63 15.13 17.92
N PHE A 623 -27.84 14.07 17.14
CA PHE A 623 -29.16 13.49 16.90
C PHE A 623 -29.77 12.89 18.18
N LEU A 624 -29.00 12.08 18.90
CA LEU A 624 -29.42 11.44 20.14
C LEU A 624 -29.74 12.49 21.22
N GLU A 625 -28.93 13.55 21.29
CA GLU A 625 -29.17 14.67 22.19
C GLU A 625 -30.50 15.36 21.88
N ARG A 626 -30.77 15.70 20.61
CA ARG A 626 -32.00 16.38 20.17
C ARG A 626 -33.26 15.52 20.31
N THR A 627 -33.10 14.19 20.39
CA THR A 627 -34.19 13.23 20.57
C THR A 627 -34.36 12.79 22.03
N GLY A 628 -33.61 13.39 22.96
CA GLY A 628 -33.74 13.12 24.40
C GLY A 628 -33.01 11.88 24.90
N ARG A 629 -32.17 11.25 24.06
CA ARG A 629 -31.36 10.06 24.37
C ARG A 629 -29.95 10.49 24.83
N ALA A 630 -29.89 11.25 25.93
CA ALA A 630 -28.65 11.86 26.43
C ALA A 630 -27.55 10.82 26.73
N ASP A 631 -27.97 9.67 27.22
CA ASP A 631 -27.16 8.52 27.61
C ASP A 631 -26.31 8.00 26.44
N GLU A 632 -26.98 7.68 25.35
CA GLU A 632 -26.36 7.18 24.13
C GLU A 632 -25.59 8.31 23.44
N SER A 633 -26.09 9.55 23.50
CA SER A 633 -25.37 10.73 23.01
C SER A 633 -24.00 10.89 23.69
N LEU A 634 -23.93 10.63 25.00
CA LEU A 634 -22.69 10.76 25.77
C LEU A 634 -21.65 9.73 25.33
N ALA A 635 -22.07 8.48 25.13
CA ALA A 635 -21.21 7.42 24.61
C ALA A 635 -20.70 7.77 23.20
N MET A 636 -21.59 8.16 22.29
CA MET A 636 -21.21 8.54 20.92
C MET A 636 -20.28 9.77 20.89
N ARG A 637 -20.53 10.78 21.73
CA ARG A 637 -19.68 11.98 21.79
C ARG A 637 -18.26 11.65 22.24
N ARG A 638 -18.12 10.76 23.22
CA ARG A 638 -16.80 10.37 23.72
C ARG A 638 -16.03 9.54 22.72
N GLU A 639 -16.71 8.66 21.99
CA GLU A 639 -16.07 7.94 20.89
C GLU A 639 -15.61 8.89 19.79
N ALA A 640 -16.40 9.92 19.44
CA ALA A 640 -15.96 10.98 18.54
C ALA A 640 -14.68 11.66 19.05
N ILE A 641 -14.66 12.12 20.31
CA ILE A 641 -13.50 12.77 20.95
C ILE A 641 -12.27 11.84 20.98
N ARG A 642 -12.45 10.55 21.30
CA ARG A 642 -11.37 9.56 21.30
C ARG A 642 -10.75 9.43 19.91
N LEU A 643 -11.58 9.29 18.87
CA LEU A 643 -11.10 9.21 17.49
C LEU A 643 -10.49 10.53 17.00
N GLU A 644 -11.03 11.67 17.41
CA GLU A 644 -10.46 12.99 17.10
C GLU A 644 -9.08 13.18 17.73
N ARG A 645 -8.84 12.65 18.94
CA ARG A 645 -7.50 12.61 19.55
C ARG A 645 -6.58 11.65 18.80
N CYS A 646 -7.07 10.42 18.56
CA CYS A 646 -6.37 9.35 17.85
C CYS A 646 -5.85 9.80 16.46
N PHE A 647 -6.65 10.56 15.72
CA PHE A 647 -6.30 11.05 14.38
C PHE A 647 -5.83 12.51 14.36
N ASP A 648 -5.55 13.12 15.52
CA ASP A 648 -5.12 14.51 15.69
C ASP A 648 -6.01 15.51 14.89
N LEU A 649 -7.33 15.37 15.00
CA LEU A 649 -8.35 16.24 14.37
C LEU A 649 -8.56 17.51 15.20
N PHE A 650 -7.48 18.26 15.40
CA PHE A 650 -7.40 19.38 16.34
C PHE A 650 -8.38 20.56 16.10
N VAL A 651 -9.00 20.66 14.92
CA VAL A 651 -10.05 21.67 14.64
C VAL A 651 -11.44 21.19 15.06
N ALA A 652 -11.68 19.88 15.03
CA ALA A 652 -12.95 19.27 15.42
C ALA A 652 -13.03 19.08 16.93
N LEU A 653 -11.95 18.55 17.52
CA LEU A 653 -11.80 18.22 18.93
C LEU A 653 -12.34 19.27 19.92
N PRO A 654 -11.91 20.56 19.89
CA PRO A 654 -12.37 21.53 20.87
C PRO A 654 -13.89 21.77 20.82
N LYS A 655 -14.53 21.60 19.66
CA LYS A 655 -15.98 21.77 19.51
C LYS A 655 -16.74 20.62 20.17
N ASP A 656 -16.25 19.41 19.99
CA ASP A 656 -16.89 18.22 20.56
C ASP A 656 -16.64 18.09 22.06
N VAL A 657 -15.47 18.53 22.55
CA VAL A 657 -15.23 18.69 24.00
C VAL A 657 -16.15 19.76 24.60
N ALA A 658 -16.40 20.88 23.89
CA ALA A 658 -17.37 21.88 24.34
C ALA A 658 -18.81 21.32 24.39
N ARG A 659 -19.20 20.51 23.41
CA ARG A 659 -20.51 19.82 23.41
C ARG A 659 -20.61 18.78 24.51
N LEU A 660 -19.54 18.05 24.79
CA LEU A 660 -19.44 17.15 25.93
C LEU A 660 -19.71 17.89 27.23
N SER A 661 -19.13 19.08 27.43
CA SER A 661 -19.40 19.91 28.62
C SER A 661 -20.90 20.19 28.79
N VAL A 662 -21.58 20.64 27.72
CA VAL A 662 -23.02 20.91 27.74
C VAL A 662 -23.82 19.65 28.09
N LEU A 663 -23.42 18.50 27.54
CA LEU A 663 -24.09 17.23 27.77
C LEU A 663 -23.89 16.70 29.20
N LEU A 664 -22.67 16.81 29.75
CA LEU A 664 -22.37 16.43 31.14
C LEU A 664 -23.17 17.26 32.13
N LYS A 665 -23.34 18.56 31.87
CA LYS A 665 -24.18 19.44 32.70
C LYS A 665 -25.64 18.95 32.73
N ARG A 666 -26.17 18.47 31.59
CA ARG A 666 -27.52 17.88 31.53
C ARG A 666 -27.62 16.55 32.27
N CYS A 667 -26.52 15.82 32.36
CA CYS A 667 -26.40 14.60 33.17
C CYS A 667 -26.12 14.88 34.65
N ALA A 668 -26.20 16.14 35.10
CA ALA A 668 -25.90 16.60 36.45
C ALA A 668 -24.44 16.34 36.91
N ASP A 669 -23.50 16.22 35.97
CA ASP A 669 -22.07 16.16 36.23
C ASP A 669 -21.41 17.54 36.06
N GLU A 670 -21.62 18.42 37.04
CA GLU A 670 -21.11 19.80 37.02
C GLU A 670 -19.58 19.86 37.02
N GLN A 671 -18.90 18.92 37.69
CA GLN A 671 -17.44 18.87 37.75
C GLN A 671 -16.85 18.44 36.40
N GLY A 672 -17.36 17.35 35.82
CA GLY A 672 -16.95 16.91 34.48
C GLY A 672 -17.27 17.97 33.42
N ALA A 673 -18.43 18.63 33.51
CA ALA A 673 -18.79 19.73 32.62
C ALA A 673 -17.80 20.90 32.70
N ALA A 674 -17.43 21.33 33.91
CA ALA A 674 -16.46 22.41 34.09
C ALA A 674 -15.06 22.04 33.56
N GLY A 675 -14.63 20.78 33.80
CA GLY A 675 -13.37 20.26 33.26
C GLY A 675 -13.35 20.26 31.74
N ALA A 676 -14.39 19.72 31.10
CA ALA A 676 -14.52 19.72 29.64
C ALA A 676 -14.60 21.14 29.06
N ALA A 677 -15.28 22.08 29.72
CA ALA A 677 -15.31 23.48 29.27
C ALA A 677 -13.91 24.13 29.27
N ALA A 678 -13.15 23.91 30.35
CA ALA A 678 -11.78 24.42 30.47
C ALA A 678 -10.88 23.82 29.39
N GLU A 679 -10.94 22.49 29.20
CA GLU A 679 -10.20 21.78 28.17
C GLU A 679 -10.55 22.29 26.75
N ALA A 680 -11.84 22.46 26.43
CA ALA A 680 -12.27 22.96 25.12
C ALA A 680 -11.71 24.36 24.82
N LEU A 681 -11.69 25.25 25.82
CA LEU A 681 -11.13 26.61 25.68
C LEU A 681 -9.61 26.59 25.57
N GLU A 682 -8.94 25.72 26.32
CA GLU A 682 -7.49 25.52 26.24
C GLU A 682 -7.11 25.00 24.85
N LEU A 683 -7.76 23.93 24.38
CA LEU A 683 -7.55 23.36 23.06
C LEU A 683 -7.77 24.39 21.97
N ALA A 684 -8.86 25.18 22.03
CA ALA A 684 -9.15 26.24 21.07
C ALA A 684 -8.19 27.44 21.15
N GLY A 685 -7.48 27.63 22.27
CA GLY A 685 -6.55 28.74 22.50
C GLY A 685 -5.07 28.38 22.42
N ASN A 686 -4.72 27.10 22.24
CA ASN A 686 -3.35 26.58 22.32
C ASN A 686 -2.47 26.94 21.10
N GLN A 687 -1.17 26.63 21.18
CA GLN A 687 -0.08 27.11 20.29
C GLN A 687 -0.23 26.82 18.77
N ARG A 688 -1.05 25.85 18.36
CA ARG A 688 -1.36 25.63 16.94
C ARG A 688 -2.36 26.72 16.52
N ARG A 689 -2.11 27.43 15.41
CA ARG A 689 -3.01 28.49 14.90
C ARG A 689 -4.33 27.87 14.40
N ILE A 690 -5.22 27.54 15.34
CA ILE A 690 -6.59 27.15 15.07
C ILE A 690 -7.33 28.36 14.48
N PRO A 691 -8.18 28.19 13.45
CA PRO A 691 -8.93 29.31 12.88
C PRO A 691 -9.80 30.00 13.94
N ASP A 692 -9.79 31.34 13.99
CA ASP A 692 -10.54 32.15 14.96
C ASP A 692 -12.03 31.79 15.05
N ARG A 693 -12.62 31.36 13.92
CA ARG A 693 -14.01 30.89 13.86
C ARG A 693 -14.29 29.73 14.83
N VAL A 694 -13.32 28.83 15.05
CA VAL A 694 -13.46 27.67 15.93
C VAL A 694 -13.58 28.13 17.38
N LEU A 695 -12.75 29.10 17.81
CA LEU A 695 -12.88 29.69 19.14
C LEU A 695 -14.24 30.40 19.32
N GLY A 696 -14.73 31.07 18.27
CA GLY A 696 -16.08 31.63 18.23
C GLY A 696 -17.17 30.57 18.39
N GLU A 697 -17.07 29.46 17.66
CA GLU A 697 -17.98 28.31 17.73
C GLU A 697 -17.97 27.67 19.13
N VAL A 698 -16.79 27.41 19.70
CA VAL A 698 -16.62 26.84 21.06
C VAL A 698 -17.27 27.75 22.10
N LYS A 699 -16.99 29.06 22.08
CA LYS A 699 -17.64 30.02 22.97
C LYS A 699 -19.15 30.06 22.76
N GLY A 700 -19.61 29.96 21.51
CA GLY A 700 -21.03 29.89 21.18
C GLY A 700 -21.71 28.66 21.78
N ILE A 701 -21.07 27.49 21.71
CA ILE A 701 -21.57 26.24 22.28
C ILE A 701 -21.66 26.34 23.81
N LEU A 702 -20.60 26.79 24.47
CA LEU A 702 -20.55 26.90 25.94
C LEU A 702 -21.52 27.94 26.50
N ASN A 703 -21.82 29.01 25.74
CA ASN A 703 -22.76 30.05 26.14
C ASN A 703 -24.20 29.78 25.68
N ALA A 704 -24.44 28.73 24.90
CA ALA A 704 -25.78 28.39 24.45
C ALA A 704 -26.67 28.10 25.67
N PRO A 705 -27.92 28.61 25.71
CA PRO A 705 -28.80 28.34 26.83
C PRO A 705 -29.01 26.83 26.97
N SER A 706 -28.84 26.32 28.19
CA SER A 706 -29.10 24.91 28.46
C SER A 706 -30.55 24.62 28.13
N VAL A 707 -30.78 23.74 27.15
CA VAL A 707 -32.11 23.16 26.94
C VAL A 707 -32.49 22.43 28.24
N SER A 708 -33.74 22.60 28.67
CA SER A 708 -34.26 21.96 29.88
C SER A 708 -33.91 20.47 29.92
N PRO A 709 -33.62 19.89 31.10
CA PRO A 709 -33.32 18.48 31.23
C PRO A 709 -34.37 17.65 30.49
N ALA A 710 -33.92 16.68 29.70
CA ALA A 710 -34.80 15.73 29.05
C ALA A 710 -35.71 15.11 30.13
N ALA A 711 -37.00 14.91 29.81
CA ALA A 711 -37.91 14.20 30.69
C ALA A 711 -37.23 12.91 31.17
N GLU A 712 -37.31 12.62 32.48
CA GLU A 712 -36.62 11.48 33.11
C GLU A 712 -36.83 10.21 32.28
N ALA A 713 -35.86 9.88 31.44
CA ALA A 713 -35.84 8.61 30.73
C ALA A 713 -35.78 7.52 31.79
N GLU A 714 -36.61 6.49 31.64
CA GLU A 714 -36.61 5.33 32.52
C GLU A 714 -35.17 4.85 32.70
N THR A 715 -34.66 5.03 33.90
CA THR A 715 -33.25 4.82 34.20
C THR A 715 -33.02 3.31 34.14
N ARG A 716 -32.47 2.81 33.04
CA ARG A 716 -31.99 1.42 32.99
C ARG A 716 -31.05 1.22 34.17
N SER A 717 -31.25 0.15 34.94
CA SER A 717 -30.35 -0.19 36.05
C SER A 717 -28.96 -0.39 35.48
N VAL A 718 -28.08 0.57 35.74
CA VAL A 718 -26.73 0.63 35.18
C VAL A 718 -25.86 -0.45 35.80
N GLN A 719 -25.51 -1.47 35.02
CA GLN A 719 -24.52 -2.47 35.44
C GLN A 719 -23.12 -2.02 35.04
N VAL A 720 -22.27 -1.75 36.03
CA VAL A 720 -20.83 -1.60 35.84
C VAL A 720 -20.27 -2.99 35.56
N GLU A 721 -19.49 -3.15 34.50
CA GLU A 721 -18.97 -4.44 34.05
C GLU A 721 -17.47 -4.54 34.35
N LEU A 722 -17.04 -5.57 35.08
CA LEU A 722 -15.64 -5.91 35.33
C LEU A 722 -15.16 -6.96 34.33
N GLN A 723 -14.22 -6.60 33.45
CA GLN A 723 -13.64 -7.49 32.43
C GLN A 723 -12.09 -7.54 32.55
N PRO A 724 -11.44 -8.66 32.17
CA PRO A 724 -12.04 -9.95 31.81
C PRO A 724 -12.71 -10.63 33.01
N VAL A 725 -13.62 -11.58 32.80
CA VAL A 725 -14.22 -12.37 33.88
C VAL A 725 -13.27 -13.43 34.43
N ARG A 726 -12.33 -13.88 33.59
CA ARG A 726 -11.24 -14.78 33.97
C ARG A 726 -10.02 -14.44 33.15
N ALA A 727 -8.83 -14.50 33.74
CA ALA A 727 -7.58 -14.34 33.01
C ALA A 727 -6.52 -15.35 33.46
N ILE A 728 -5.64 -15.71 32.54
CA ILE A 728 -4.41 -16.44 32.80
C ILE A 728 -3.26 -15.48 32.53
N ALA A 729 -2.31 -15.43 33.44
CA ALA A 729 -1.14 -14.58 33.32
C ALA A 729 0.15 -15.41 33.39
N ILE A 730 1.08 -15.16 32.46
CA ILE A 730 2.35 -15.88 32.35
C ILE A 730 3.51 -14.88 32.33
N PRO A 731 4.23 -14.68 33.45
CA PRO A 731 5.30 -13.69 33.51
C PRO A 731 6.50 -14.13 32.67
N VAL A 732 7.09 -13.18 31.94
CA VAL A 732 8.37 -13.36 31.24
C VAL A 732 9.52 -13.46 32.26
N LYS A 733 10.52 -14.29 31.95
CA LYS A 733 11.61 -14.60 32.88
C LYS A 733 12.39 -13.34 33.24
N GLY A 734 12.41 -13.02 34.54
CA GLY A 734 13.12 -11.85 35.07
C GLY A 734 12.42 -10.51 34.88
N MET A 735 11.22 -10.51 34.28
CA MET A 735 10.40 -9.31 34.10
C MET A 735 9.25 -9.25 35.12
N PRO A 736 8.78 -8.05 35.48
CA PRO A 736 7.60 -7.90 36.32
C PRO A 736 6.35 -8.44 35.60
N LEU A 737 5.41 -9.04 36.34
CA LEU A 737 4.10 -9.34 35.79
C LEU A 737 3.37 -8.03 35.50
N ARG A 738 2.75 -7.95 34.32
CA ARG A 738 1.79 -6.91 33.94
C ARG A 738 0.46 -7.56 33.60
N GLY A 739 -0.62 -6.81 33.74
CA GLY A 739 -1.95 -7.25 33.34
C GLY A 739 -2.92 -6.09 33.46
N ARG A 740 -4.05 -6.17 32.76
CA ARG A 740 -5.06 -5.12 32.82
C ARG A 740 -6.47 -5.70 32.94
N ALA A 741 -7.24 -5.13 33.86
CA ALA A 741 -8.69 -5.27 33.90
C ALA A 741 -9.34 -3.90 33.70
N ILE A 742 -10.62 -3.90 33.32
CA ILE A 742 -11.42 -2.68 33.12
C ILE A 742 -12.71 -2.77 33.91
N LEU A 743 -13.14 -1.63 34.45
CA LEU A 743 -14.46 -1.43 35.03
C LEU A 743 -15.22 -0.45 34.16
N LEU A 744 -16.14 -0.92 33.34
CA LEU A 744 -16.93 -0.06 32.44
C LEU A 744 -18.23 0.35 33.10
N ASN A 745 -18.55 1.64 33.10
CA ASN A 745 -19.87 2.18 33.42
C ASN A 745 -20.59 2.59 32.13
N PRO A 746 -21.44 1.74 31.53
CA PRO A 746 -22.22 2.10 30.34
C PRO A 746 -23.38 3.07 30.66
N GLY A 747 -23.56 3.43 31.92
CA GLY A 747 -24.65 4.26 32.38
C GLY A 747 -24.40 5.75 32.30
N THR A 748 -25.30 6.46 32.96
CA THR A 748 -25.64 7.87 32.67
C THR A 748 -25.48 8.75 33.90
N ARG A 749 -25.23 8.07 35.02
CA ARG A 749 -24.87 8.61 36.31
C ARG A 749 -23.54 8.00 36.69
N ALA A 750 -22.74 8.78 37.40
CA ALA A 750 -21.54 8.24 38.00
C ALA A 750 -21.93 7.13 38.98
N VAL A 751 -21.17 6.03 38.96
CA VAL A 751 -21.37 4.91 39.87
C VAL A 751 -20.19 4.88 40.83
N GLU A 752 -20.51 4.94 42.11
CA GLU A 752 -19.55 4.76 43.19
C GLU A 752 -19.62 3.32 43.69
N GLY A 753 -18.47 2.73 43.98
CA GLY A 753 -18.40 1.36 44.50
C GLY A 753 -17.02 1.04 45.05
N ILE A 754 -16.85 -0.22 45.44
CA ILE A 754 -15.60 -0.69 46.04
C ILE A 754 -14.99 -1.74 45.12
N LEU A 755 -13.77 -1.46 44.63
CA LEU A 755 -12.91 -2.46 44.02
C LEU A 755 -12.11 -3.13 45.14
N SER A 756 -12.12 -4.45 45.16
CA SER A 756 -11.38 -5.26 46.13
C SER A 756 -10.56 -6.31 45.43
N ILE A 757 -9.45 -6.70 46.05
CA ILE A 757 -8.60 -7.81 45.61
C ILE A 757 -8.40 -8.78 46.78
N ARG A 758 -8.39 -10.08 46.49
CA ARG A 758 -8.12 -11.17 47.44
C ARG A 758 -7.22 -12.22 46.80
N GLY A 759 -6.40 -12.92 47.61
CA GLY A 759 -5.46 -13.92 47.12
C GLY A 759 -4.05 -13.34 47.16
N LEU A 760 -3.41 -13.14 46.01
CA LEU A 760 -2.06 -12.57 45.87
C LEU A 760 -2.11 -11.05 45.67
N SER A 761 -2.01 -10.25 46.75
CA SER A 761 -2.03 -8.79 46.63
C SER A 761 -1.45 -8.08 47.85
N ALA A 762 -0.69 -7.01 47.63
CA ALA A 762 -0.10 -6.22 48.72
C ALA A 762 -0.70 -4.81 48.86
N ASP A 763 -1.12 -4.16 47.77
CA ASP A 763 -1.59 -2.76 47.79
C ASP A 763 -2.52 -2.45 46.60
N ILE A 764 -3.52 -1.60 46.81
CA ILE A 764 -4.40 -1.06 45.77
C ILE A 764 -4.55 0.46 45.96
N ARG A 765 -4.29 1.23 44.91
CA ARG A 765 -4.37 2.71 44.93
C ARG A 765 -5.20 3.21 43.77
N TRP A 766 -5.98 4.25 44.01
CA TRP A 766 -6.81 4.92 43.01
C TRP A 766 -6.31 6.34 42.83
N ASP A 767 -6.04 6.74 41.58
CA ASP A 767 -5.59 8.10 41.24
C ASP A 767 -6.68 8.99 40.62
N GLY A 768 -7.89 8.46 40.44
CA GLY A 768 -9.01 9.13 39.76
C GLY A 768 -9.38 8.53 38.40
N VAL A 769 -8.48 7.78 37.77
CA VAL A 769 -8.71 7.13 36.46
C VAL A 769 -8.24 5.67 36.45
N THR A 770 -7.14 5.40 37.15
CA THR A 770 -6.48 4.10 37.19
C THR A 770 -6.37 3.59 38.62
N ALA A 771 -6.80 2.34 38.81
CA ALA A 771 -6.56 1.56 40.02
C ALA A 771 -5.26 0.77 39.83
N SER A 772 -4.18 1.22 40.48
CA SER A 772 -2.91 0.49 40.49
C SER A 772 -2.95 -0.60 41.55
N VAL A 773 -2.76 -1.86 41.12
CA VAL A 773 -2.77 -3.03 41.99
C VAL A 773 -1.40 -3.69 41.97
N ARG A 774 -0.75 -3.77 43.15
CA ARG A 774 0.54 -4.45 43.30
C ARG A 774 0.34 -5.91 43.75
N ILE A 775 0.64 -6.83 42.85
CA ILE A 775 0.62 -8.27 43.05
C ILE A 775 1.89 -8.72 43.78
N GLY A 776 1.72 -9.53 44.82
CA GLY A 776 2.83 -9.95 45.69
C GLY A 776 2.44 -11.08 46.61
N LYS A 777 2.74 -10.94 47.91
CA LYS A 777 2.40 -11.95 48.92
C LYS A 777 0.88 -12.05 49.13
N PRO A 778 0.39 -13.17 49.71
CA PRO A 778 -1.02 -13.31 50.03
C PRO A 778 -1.55 -12.16 50.89
N GLY A 779 -2.70 -11.60 50.51
CA GLY A 779 -3.29 -10.45 51.16
C GLY A 779 -4.65 -10.06 50.59
N ALA A 780 -5.18 -8.93 51.05
CA ALA A 780 -6.40 -8.34 50.54
C ALA A 780 -6.30 -6.81 50.56
N GLY A 781 -6.87 -6.18 49.53
CA GLY A 781 -6.92 -4.73 49.39
C GLY A 781 -8.32 -4.27 49.00
N LYS A 782 -8.66 -3.02 49.29
CA LYS A 782 -9.87 -2.37 48.80
C LYS A 782 -9.65 -0.90 48.56
N VAL A 783 -10.31 -0.35 47.54
CA VAL A 783 -10.34 1.08 47.26
C VAL A 783 -11.73 1.48 46.79
N ALA A 784 -12.19 2.66 47.20
CA ALA A 784 -13.42 3.24 46.68
C ALA A 784 -13.11 3.86 45.30
N ILE A 785 -13.93 3.54 44.31
CA ILE A 785 -13.81 4.07 42.94
C ILE A 785 -15.13 4.72 42.57
N ARG A 786 -15.01 5.85 41.88
CA ARG A 786 -16.10 6.50 41.17
C ARG A 786 -15.83 6.35 39.68
N ILE A 787 -16.80 5.83 38.95
CA ILE A 787 -16.71 5.69 37.48
C ILE A 787 -17.78 6.59 36.89
N ASP A 788 -17.35 7.62 36.17
CA ASP A 788 -18.25 8.57 35.56
C ASP A 788 -19.12 7.91 34.46
N PRO A 789 -20.28 8.49 34.13
CA PRO A 789 -21.17 7.95 33.11
C PRO A 789 -20.44 7.67 31.80
N GLY A 790 -20.62 6.52 31.14
CA GLY A 790 -19.98 6.16 29.87
C GLY A 790 -18.45 6.07 29.90
N CYS A 791 -17.82 6.09 31.09
CA CYS A 791 -16.37 5.94 31.27
C CYS A 791 -16.04 4.49 31.62
N TYR A 792 -14.77 4.13 31.44
CA TYR A 792 -14.19 3.00 32.16
C TYR A 792 -13.11 3.47 33.14
N ALA A 793 -12.94 2.74 34.23
CA ALA A 793 -11.77 2.83 35.09
C ALA A 793 -10.80 1.70 34.73
N ARG A 794 -9.51 2.03 34.58
CA ARG A 794 -8.46 1.04 34.32
C ARG A 794 -8.03 0.40 35.63
N VAL A 795 -7.75 -0.89 35.63
CA VAL A 795 -7.17 -1.61 36.76
C VAL A 795 -5.85 -2.21 36.28
N ASP A 796 -4.75 -1.51 36.56
CA ASP A 796 -3.42 -1.93 36.14
C ASP A 796 -2.79 -2.83 37.21
N LEU A 797 -2.49 -4.06 36.79
CA LEU A 797 -1.88 -5.09 37.62
C LEU A 797 -0.37 -5.07 37.39
N SER A 798 0.40 -5.02 38.47
CA SER A 798 1.86 -5.04 38.38
C SER A 798 2.50 -5.80 39.53
N SER A 799 3.67 -6.38 39.31
CA SER A 799 4.54 -6.89 40.37
C SER A 799 5.94 -6.29 40.24
N ASP A 800 6.75 -6.29 41.31
CA ASP A 800 8.14 -5.78 41.23
C ASP A 800 9.12 -6.87 40.72
N VAL A 801 8.75 -8.14 40.90
CA VAL A 801 9.46 -9.35 40.45
C VAL A 801 8.42 -10.35 39.97
N PRO A 802 8.80 -11.41 39.21
CA PRO A 802 7.87 -12.49 38.89
C PRO A 802 7.15 -12.95 40.17
N PRO A 803 5.81 -12.81 40.23
CA PRO A 803 5.05 -13.17 41.41
C PRO A 803 5.04 -14.71 41.57
N PRO A 804 4.78 -15.22 42.78
CA PRO A 804 4.58 -16.66 42.95
C PRO A 804 3.40 -17.13 42.09
N VAL A 805 3.54 -18.32 41.50
CA VAL A 805 2.43 -19.05 40.86
C VAL A 805 1.28 -19.16 41.86
N GLY A 806 0.06 -18.90 41.40
CA GLY A 806 -1.13 -18.93 42.25
C GLY A 806 -2.30 -18.19 41.63
N GLU A 807 -3.28 -17.84 42.45
CA GLU A 807 -4.50 -17.18 41.98
C GLU A 807 -4.88 -15.98 42.85
N PHE A 808 -5.56 -15.02 42.23
CA PHE A 808 -6.19 -13.91 42.92
C PHE A 808 -7.52 -13.56 42.25
N GLU A 809 -8.35 -12.82 42.98
CA GLU A 809 -9.67 -12.40 42.52
C GLU A 809 -9.79 -10.89 42.70
N LEU A 810 -10.10 -10.18 41.61
CA LEU A 810 -10.59 -8.81 41.64
C LEU A 810 -12.11 -8.86 41.77
N ALA A 811 -12.69 -8.04 42.63
CA ALA A 811 -14.13 -7.97 42.78
C ALA A 811 -14.64 -6.54 42.92
N TRP A 812 -15.64 -6.20 42.12
CA TRP A 812 -16.37 -4.94 42.16
C TRP A 812 -17.68 -5.11 42.94
N THR A 813 -17.95 -4.21 43.87
CA THR A 813 -19.22 -4.14 44.60
C THR A 813 -19.79 -2.73 44.47
N GLY A 814 -20.81 -2.59 43.62
CA GLY A 814 -21.55 -1.34 43.41
C GLY A 814 -22.98 -1.39 43.96
N PRO A 815 -23.67 -0.23 44.08
CA PRO A 815 -24.98 -0.11 44.71
C PRO A 815 -26.10 -0.87 44.00
N ALA A 816 -25.97 -1.15 42.69
CA ALA A 816 -27.02 -1.74 41.87
C ALA A 816 -26.77 -3.19 41.41
N ASN A 817 -25.53 -3.70 41.46
CA ASN A 817 -25.09 -4.79 40.57
C ASN A 817 -24.77 -6.11 41.27
N GLY A 818 -24.99 -6.20 42.58
CA GLY A 818 -24.37 -7.26 43.35
C GLY A 818 -22.84 -7.24 43.19
N ARG A 819 -22.21 -8.37 43.49
CA ARG A 819 -20.75 -8.53 43.41
C ARG A 819 -20.38 -9.11 42.03
N GLN A 820 -19.54 -8.42 41.28
CA GLN A 820 -18.88 -8.99 40.09
C GLN A 820 -17.44 -9.38 40.46
N ALA A 821 -16.94 -10.46 39.87
CA ALA A 821 -15.62 -10.98 40.15
C ALA A 821 -14.88 -11.33 38.85
N SER A 822 -13.58 -11.04 38.84
CA SER A 822 -12.61 -11.40 37.81
C SER A 822 -11.54 -12.28 38.43
N ARG A 823 -11.41 -13.53 37.96
CA ARG A 823 -10.46 -14.52 38.51
C ARG A 823 -9.19 -14.57 37.68
N TRP A 824 -8.05 -14.36 38.31
CA TRP A 824 -6.73 -14.35 37.67
C TRP A 824 -5.89 -15.53 38.14
N ILE A 825 -5.28 -16.24 37.19
CA ILE A 825 -4.41 -17.40 37.43
C ILE A 825 -3.02 -17.07 36.93
N ILE A 826 -2.04 -16.99 37.82
CA ILE A 826 -0.63 -16.80 37.48
C ILE A 826 0.01 -18.17 37.32
N SER A 827 0.54 -18.46 36.14
CA SER A 827 1.27 -19.69 35.83
C SER A 827 2.62 -19.36 35.21
N ALA A 828 3.62 -20.20 35.41
CA ALA A 828 4.93 -20.02 34.79
C ALA A 828 5.50 -21.38 34.39
N PRO A 829 6.04 -21.54 33.16
CA PRO A 829 6.74 -22.76 32.79
C PRO A 829 8.08 -22.85 33.52
N ASP A 830 8.56 -24.08 33.75
CA ASP A 830 9.76 -24.36 34.53
C ASP A 830 11.03 -23.68 33.95
N ASP A 831 11.15 -23.62 32.62
CA ASP A 831 12.31 -23.03 31.93
C ASP A 831 12.23 -21.49 31.79
N GLY A 832 11.04 -20.91 32.07
CA GLY A 832 10.69 -19.53 31.77
C GLY A 832 10.46 -19.27 30.28
N ILE A 833 9.94 -18.08 29.96
CA ILE A 833 9.72 -17.61 28.57
C ILE A 833 10.55 -16.35 28.35
N ALA A 834 11.14 -16.21 27.15
CA ALA A 834 11.95 -15.05 26.78
C ALA A 834 11.11 -13.86 26.28
N SER A 835 10.05 -14.12 25.53
CA SER A 835 9.05 -13.13 25.13
C SER A 835 7.66 -13.76 25.10
N ALA A 836 6.65 -13.02 25.55
CA ALA A 836 5.28 -13.48 25.62
C ALA A 836 4.29 -12.32 25.64
N VAL A 837 3.07 -12.60 25.19
CA VAL A 837 1.90 -11.90 25.70
C VAL A 837 1.58 -12.49 27.07
N VAL A 838 1.61 -11.66 28.10
CA VAL A 838 1.65 -12.13 29.50
C VAL A 838 0.28 -12.31 30.12
N ASP A 839 -0.79 -11.95 29.43
CA ASP A 839 -2.17 -12.13 29.87
C ASP A 839 -3.08 -12.61 28.74
N ALA A 840 -4.08 -13.43 29.04
CA ALA A 840 -5.14 -13.83 28.12
C ALA A 840 -6.43 -14.07 28.90
N GLY A 841 -7.57 -13.67 28.34
CA GLY A 841 -8.82 -13.51 29.08
C GLY A 841 -10.02 -14.24 28.49
N GLU A 842 -10.99 -14.53 29.37
CA GLU A 842 -12.37 -14.78 29.01
C GLU A 842 -13.17 -13.50 29.26
N TYR A 843 -13.91 -13.05 28.25
CA TYR A 843 -14.63 -11.78 28.21
C TYR A 843 -16.12 -12.03 28.02
N THR A 844 -16.97 -11.26 28.70
CA THR A 844 -18.42 -11.28 28.41
C THR A 844 -18.72 -10.37 27.24
N SER A 845 -19.57 -10.84 26.34
CA SER A 845 -20.03 -10.05 25.21
C SER A 845 -20.93 -8.91 25.63
N ASN A 846 -20.86 -7.82 24.88
CA ASN A 846 -21.80 -6.71 25.03
C ASN A 846 -22.33 -6.30 23.65
N PRO A 847 -23.66 -6.22 23.45
CA PRO A 847 -24.23 -5.86 22.15
C PRO A 847 -24.12 -4.36 21.84
N PHE A 848 -23.74 -3.52 22.82
CA PHE A 848 -23.78 -2.06 22.68
C PHE A 848 -22.43 -1.43 22.30
N TYR A 849 -21.31 -2.09 22.56
CA TYR A 849 -19.96 -1.55 22.32
C TYR A 849 -18.95 -2.68 21.97
N GLY A 850 -17.75 -2.31 21.52
CA GLY A 850 -16.69 -3.28 21.19
C GLY A 850 -16.17 -3.97 22.45
N ILE A 851 -15.81 -5.23 22.35
CA ILE A 851 -15.29 -5.96 23.52
C ILE A 851 -13.82 -5.56 23.69
N PRO A 852 -13.43 -4.84 24.76
CA PRO A 852 -12.08 -4.34 24.91
C PRO A 852 -11.21 -5.46 25.51
N ILE A 853 -10.21 -5.88 24.75
CA ILE A 853 -9.22 -6.88 25.14
C ILE A 853 -7.89 -6.15 25.29
N HIS A 854 -7.24 -6.27 26.43
CA HIS A 854 -5.94 -5.68 26.68
C HIS A 854 -4.91 -6.79 26.85
N HIS A 855 -3.75 -6.58 26.24
CA HIS A 855 -2.63 -7.50 26.30
C HIS A 855 -1.36 -6.73 26.62
N HIS A 856 -0.53 -7.30 27.47
CA HIS A 856 0.84 -6.85 27.68
C HIS A 856 1.81 -7.76 26.94
N TYR A 857 2.53 -7.21 25.98
CA TYR A 857 3.65 -7.91 25.35
C TYR A 857 4.94 -7.56 26.09
N GLN A 858 5.75 -8.56 26.41
CA GLN A 858 7.05 -8.41 27.06
C GLN A 858 8.12 -9.21 26.31
N ASP A 859 9.31 -8.64 26.17
CA ASP A 859 10.49 -9.27 25.59
C ASP A 859 11.74 -9.01 26.45
N ALA A 860 12.22 -10.05 27.14
CA ALA A 860 13.42 -10.00 27.96
C ALA A 860 14.71 -9.83 27.16
N GLY A 861 14.68 -10.07 25.85
CA GLY A 861 15.80 -9.81 24.95
C GLY A 861 16.12 -8.32 24.82
N GLY A 862 15.18 -7.43 25.15
CA GLY A 862 15.36 -5.98 25.11
C GLY A 862 15.68 -5.43 23.73
N GLY A 863 15.39 -6.20 22.67
CA GLY A 863 15.62 -5.76 21.30
C GLY A 863 14.55 -4.75 20.89
N GLU A 864 14.96 -3.60 20.35
CA GLU A 864 14.11 -2.75 19.52
C GLU A 864 13.85 -3.48 18.19
N SER A 865 13.07 -4.56 18.22
CA SER A 865 12.63 -5.26 17.02
C SER A 865 11.14 -5.14 16.86
N ALA A 866 10.73 -4.58 15.73
CA ALA A 866 9.38 -4.75 15.22
C ALA A 866 9.10 -6.26 15.13
N THR A 867 8.08 -6.71 15.87
CA THR A 867 7.60 -8.08 15.79
C THR A 867 6.28 -8.05 15.04
N ALA A 868 6.28 -8.60 13.83
CA ALA A 868 5.06 -8.71 13.04
C ALA A 868 4.04 -9.59 13.77
N PHE A 869 2.79 -9.13 13.84
CA PHE A 869 1.71 -9.81 14.53
C PHE A 869 0.38 -9.70 13.75
N ARG A 870 -0.56 -10.59 14.08
CA ARG A 870 -1.94 -10.53 13.61
C ARG A 870 -2.90 -11.07 14.67
N VAL A 871 -4.17 -10.73 14.52
CA VAL A 871 -5.24 -11.25 15.37
C VAL A 871 -6.25 -11.96 14.48
N ARG A 872 -6.65 -13.17 14.87
CA ARG A 872 -7.64 -13.98 14.14
C ARG A 872 -8.83 -14.29 15.03
N SER A 873 -10.02 -14.21 14.46
CA SER A 873 -11.25 -14.60 15.11
C SER A 873 -11.76 -15.91 14.52
N SER A 874 -12.26 -16.79 15.39
CA SER A 874 -12.92 -18.03 15.00
C SER A 874 -14.22 -17.83 14.21
N VAL A 875 -14.81 -16.63 14.27
CA VAL A 875 -15.98 -16.20 13.48
C VAL A 875 -15.71 -14.85 12.82
N PRO A 876 -16.43 -14.46 11.76
CA PRO A 876 -16.30 -13.11 11.20
C PRO A 876 -16.49 -12.04 12.28
N ALA A 877 -15.49 -11.20 12.46
CA ALA A 877 -15.50 -10.12 13.44
C ALA A 877 -14.65 -8.97 12.92
N ARG A 878 -15.07 -7.72 13.15
CA ARG A 878 -14.16 -6.59 12.95
C ARG A 878 -13.27 -6.48 14.19
N ILE A 879 -11.97 -6.40 14.00
CA ILE A 879 -10.97 -6.26 15.06
C ILE A 879 -10.20 -4.97 14.81
N GLU A 880 -10.20 -4.08 15.79
CA GLU A 880 -9.42 -2.85 15.73
C GLU A 880 -8.30 -2.94 16.77
N ALA A 881 -7.05 -2.76 16.35
CA ALA A 881 -5.89 -2.85 17.21
C ALA A 881 -5.28 -1.48 17.46
N TYR A 882 -4.93 -1.24 18.72
CA TYR A 882 -4.35 -0.01 19.22
C TYR A 882 -3.13 -0.32 20.08
N GLY A 883 -2.12 0.55 20.00
CA GLY A 883 -0.96 0.52 20.88
C GLY A 883 -1.19 1.36 22.14
N ALA A 884 -0.09 1.83 22.73
CA ALA A 884 -0.15 2.81 23.81
C ALA A 884 -0.87 4.10 23.35
N GLU A 885 -1.55 4.75 24.31
CA GLU A 885 -2.27 6.02 24.10
C GLU A 885 -3.38 5.95 23.02
N ASP A 886 -3.93 4.77 22.76
CA ASP A 886 -4.93 4.51 21.72
C ASP A 886 -4.43 4.85 20.30
N THR A 887 -3.12 4.77 20.06
CA THR A 887 -2.54 4.92 18.71
C THR A 887 -2.99 3.75 17.84
N PRO A 888 -3.61 3.98 16.67
CA PRO A 888 -4.16 2.90 15.86
C PRO A 888 -3.04 2.12 15.17
N LEU A 889 -3.09 0.79 15.24
CA LEU A 889 -2.12 -0.12 14.63
C LEU A 889 -2.67 -0.71 13.33
N PHE A 890 -3.86 -1.33 13.40
CA PHE A 890 -4.58 -1.83 12.24
C PHE A 890 -6.10 -1.94 12.50
N VAL A 891 -6.85 -2.10 11.41
CA VAL A 891 -8.24 -2.56 11.42
C VAL A 891 -8.31 -3.77 10.51
N ASP A 892 -8.79 -4.88 11.05
CA ASP A 892 -9.18 -6.08 10.31
C ASP A 892 -10.72 -6.11 10.24
N ALA A 893 -11.28 -5.98 9.05
CA ALA A 893 -12.72 -5.83 8.87
C ALA A 893 -13.48 -7.15 8.98
N ASN A 894 -12.82 -8.30 8.84
CA ASN A 894 -13.44 -9.62 8.87
C ASN A 894 -12.82 -10.58 9.91
N GLY A 895 -11.70 -10.21 10.51
CA GLY A 895 -11.07 -10.93 11.61
C GLY A 895 -10.31 -12.16 11.15
N ASP A 896 -9.86 -12.18 9.89
CA ASP A 896 -9.12 -13.33 9.33
C ASP A 896 -7.60 -13.25 9.55
N GLY A 897 -7.10 -12.09 9.99
CA GLY A 897 -5.70 -11.80 10.28
C GLY A 897 -4.84 -11.53 9.04
N GLU A 898 -5.38 -11.52 7.82
CA GLU A 898 -4.60 -11.37 6.59
C GLU A 898 -4.41 -9.90 6.16
N LEU A 899 -5.30 -9.00 6.60
CA LEU A 899 -5.31 -7.58 6.24
C LEU A 899 -5.30 -7.35 4.70
N THR A 900 -6.07 -8.16 3.96
CA THR A 900 -6.15 -8.06 2.48
C THR A 900 -7.54 -7.77 1.93
N GLY A 901 -8.56 -7.84 2.78
CA GLY A 901 -9.97 -7.60 2.47
C GLY A 901 -10.33 -6.13 2.29
N SER A 902 -11.56 -5.91 1.85
CA SER A 902 -12.18 -4.58 1.88
C SER A 902 -12.43 -4.19 3.33
N GLY A 903 -12.01 -2.98 3.69
CA GLY A 903 -12.12 -2.45 5.03
C GLY A 903 -10.85 -2.58 5.86
N ASP A 904 -9.89 -3.40 5.41
CA ASP A 904 -8.66 -3.63 6.12
C ASP A 904 -7.71 -2.44 5.99
N SER A 905 -7.15 -2.03 7.12
CA SER A 905 -6.30 -0.85 7.25
C SER A 905 -5.07 -1.19 8.06
N LEU A 906 -3.90 -0.73 7.61
CA LEU A 906 -2.61 -0.91 8.27
C LEU A 906 -1.99 0.46 8.52
N PHE A 907 -1.98 0.88 9.79
CA PHE A 907 -1.56 2.21 10.21
C PHE A 907 -0.08 2.22 10.62
N LEU A 908 0.34 1.23 11.40
CA LEU A 908 1.73 1.05 11.81
C LEU A 908 2.36 -0.18 11.13
N ASP A 909 3.50 0.04 10.49
CA ASP A 909 4.31 -0.93 9.74
C ASP A 909 5.69 -0.28 9.64
N VAL A 910 6.52 -0.61 10.63
CA VAL A 910 7.80 0.03 11.00
C VAL A 910 8.89 -0.40 10.02
N ASP A 911 8.90 -1.67 9.61
CA ASP A 911 9.91 -2.23 8.71
C ASP A 911 9.48 -2.23 7.22
N ALA A 912 8.27 -1.75 6.93
CA ALA A 912 7.68 -1.68 5.60
C ALA A 912 7.51 -3.05 4.92
N ASP A 913 7.37 -4.13 5.70
CA ASP A 913 7.09 -5.46 5.19
C ASP A 913 5.59 -5.68 4.84
N ALA A 914 4.74 -4.73 5.24
CA ALA A 914 3.28 -4.72 5.10
C ALA A 914 2.55 -5.76 5.96
N LEU A 915 3.08 -6.01 7.15
CA LEU A 915 2.44 -6.64 8.30
C LEU A 915 2.29 -5.59 9.41
N ALA A 916 1.42 -5.87 10.38
CA ALA A 916 1.29 -5.03 11.55
C ALA A 916 2.41 -5.33 12.55
N ASP A 917 3.00 -4.30 13.13
CA ASP A 917 4.09 -4.43 14.08
C ASP A 917 3.70 -4.10 15.51
N ILE A 918 4.22 -4.87 16.47
CA ILE A 918 4.17 -4.54 17.88
C ILE A 918 5.20 -3.42 18.15
N PRO A 919 4.79 -2.22 18.60
CA PRO A 919 5.71 -1.14 18.95
C PRO A 919 6.32 -1.39 20.34
N VAL A 920 7.32 -2.26 20.41
CA VAL A 920 8.02 -2.59 21.66
C VAL A 920 8.92 -1.42 22.06
N VAL A 921 8.71 -0.88 23.26
CA VAL A 921 9.54 0.19 23.85
C VAL A 921 10.09 -0.32 25.17
N GLU A 922 11.41 -0.29 25.33
CA GLU A 922 12.09 -0.80 26.55
C GLU A 922 11.74 -2.26 26.89
N GLY A 923 11.45 -3.08 25.88
CA GLY A 923 11.09 -4.49 26.04
C GLY A 923 9.64 -4.73 26.47
N GLU A 924 8.78 -3.70 26.52
CA GLU A 924 7.35 -3.87 26.80
C GLU A 924 6.45 -3.11 25.81
N CYS A 925 5.22 -3.59 25.65
CA CYS A 925 4.17 -2.93 24.88
C CYS A 925 2.80 -3.26 25.48
N VAL A 926 1.85 -2.32 25.36
CA VAL A 926 0.44 -2.58 25.68
C VAL A 926 -0.34 -2.55 24.37
N LEU A 927 -1.02 -3.65 24.09
CA LEU A 927 -1.94 -3.79 22.98
C LEU A 927 -3.38 -3.70 23.51
N HIS A 928 -4.22 -3.01 22.76
CA HIS A 928 -5.65 -2.89 23.02
C HIS A 928 -6.39 -3.30 21.75
N PHE A 929 -7.26 -4.30 21.86
CA PHE A 929 -8.14 -4.74 20.78
C PHE A 929 -9.59 -4.41 21.11
N GLU A 930 -10.29 -3.84 20.13
CA GLU A 930 -11.74 -3.69 20.14
C GLU A 930 -12.34 -4.71 19.17
N VAL A 931 -13.07 -5.69 19.70
CA VAL A 931 -13.64 -6.79 18.91
C VAL A 931 -15.14 -6.58 18.72
N PHE A 932 -15.58 -6.58 17.46
CA PHE A 932 -16.97 -6.44 17.05
C PHE A 932 -17.40 -7.68 16.24
N PRO A 933 -17.97 -8.71 16.89
CA PRO A 933 -18.52 -9.88 16.19
C PRO A 933 -19.54 -9.48 15.12
N ILE A 934 -19.44 -10.06 13.92
CA ILE A 934 -20.36 -9.78 12.81
C ILE A 934 -21.44 -10.87 12.82
N GLY A 935 -22.62 -10.50 13.34
CA GLY A 935 -23.76 -11.41 13.49
C GLY A 935 -23.94 -11.91 14.92
N ASP A 936 -24.75 -12.95 15.10
CA ASP A 936 -25.02 -13.53 16.42
C ASP A 936 -23.79 -14.29 16.93
N LEU A 937 -23.48 -14.12 18.21
CA LEU A 937 -22.40 -14.86 18.86
C LEU A 937 -22.72 -16.36 18.94
N PRO A 938 -21.81 -17.26 18.53
CA PRO A 938 -22.01 -18.70 18.72
C PRO A 938 -22.19 -19.08 20.20
N SER A 939 -22.83 -20.24 20.46
CA SER A 939 -23.09 -20.72 21.82
C SER A 939 -21.83 -21.09 22.60
N GLU A 940 -20.82 -21.53 21.88
CA GLU A 940 -19.49 -21.92 22.32
C GLU A 940 -18.57 -20.71 22.56
N GLY A 941 -19.04 -19.50 22.23
CA GLY A 941 -18.22 -18.28 22.29
C GLY A 941 -17.29 -18.13 21.09
N VAL A 942 -16.54 -17.03 21.07
CA VAL A 942 -15.60 -16.68 20.00
C VAL A 942 -14.19 -16.72 20.53
N ASN A 943 -13.33 -17.53 19.92
CA ASN A 943 -11.89 -17.49 20.16
C ASN A 943 -11.25 -16.36 19.36
N ILE A 944 -10.34 -15.63 20.01
CA ILE A 944 -9.50 -14.59 19.44
C ILE A 944 -8.04 -15.03 19.63
N GLU A 945 -7.36 -15.35 18.53
CA GLU A 945 -5.97 -15.82 18.51
C GLU A 945 -5.05 -14.66 18.15
N LEU A 946 -4.09 -14.34 19.03
CA LEU A 946 -3.00 -13.42 18.74
C LEU A 946 -1.78 -14.21 18.28
N GLU A 947 -1.31 -13.97 17.07
CA GLU A 947 -0.21 -14.67 16.43
C GLU A 947 0.95 -13.73 16.12
N THR A 948 2.20 -14.21 16.24
CA THR A 948 3.41 -13.51 15.76
C THR A 948 4.07 -14.26 14.62
N TYR A 949 4.75 -13.51 13.76
CA TYR A 949 5.46 -14.07 12.60
C TYR A 949 6.96 -14.21 12.91
N THR A 950 7.46 -15.44 12.98
CA THR A 950 8.88 -15.71 13.24
C THR A 950 9.36 -16.89 12.40
N GLY A 951 10.53 -16.77 11.78
CA GLY A 951 11.10 -17.83 10.95
C GLY A 951 10.22 -18.24 9.76
N GLY A 952 9.45 -17.30 9.21
CA GLY A 952 8.56 -17.55 8.08
C GLY A 952 7.25 -18.25 8.43
N ARG A 953 6.87 -18.30 9.71
CA ARG A 953 5.66 -18.96 10.20
C ARG A 953 4.94 -18.12 11.24
N TRP A 954 3.62 -18.15 11.18
CA TRP A 954 2.74 -17.62 12.23
C TRP A 954 2.65 -18.62 13.38
N SER A 955 2.74 -18.12 14.62
CA SER A 955 2.59 -18.93 15.83
C SER A 955 1.66 -18.20 16.81
N VAL A 956 0.68 -18.92 17.36
CA VAL A 956 -0.22 -18.40 18.41
C VAL A 956 0.58 -18.15 19.68
N ILE A 957 0.49 -16.94 20.21
CA ILE A 957 1.14 -16.54 21.48
C ILE A 957 0.15 -16.18 22.58
N ALA A 958 -1.11 -15.91 22.25
CA ALA A 958 -2.22 -15.81 23.20
C ALA A 958 -3.54 -16.21 22.54
N GLU A 959 -4.48 -16.73 23.33
CA GLU A 959 -5.84 -17.08 22.92
C GLU A 959 -6.82 -16.53 23.96
N ASP A 960 -7.66 -15.57 23.55
CA ASP A 960 -8.77 -15.08 24.35
C ASP A 960 -10.09 -15.75 23.93
N ARG A 961 -11.08 -15.66 24.81
CA ARG A 961 -12.42 -16.16 24.55
C ARG A 961 -13.48 -15.14 24.90
N ILE A 962 -14.40 -14.88 23.98
CA ILE A 962 -15.60 -14.09 24.21
C ILE A 962 -16.77 -15.04 24.45
N VAL A 963 -17.43 -14.91 25.60
CA VAL A 963 -18.61 -15.68 26.00
C VAL A 963 -19.84 -14.79 26.08
N ARG A 964 -21.04 -15.39 26.04
CA ARG A 964 -22.31 -14.64 26.07
C ARG A 964 -22.62 -14.03 27.43
#